data_AF-A0A6B2NRG5-F1
#
_entry.id   AF-A0A6B2NRG5-F1
#
_cell.length_a   1.000
_cell.length_b   1.000
_cell.length_c   1.000
_cell.angle_alpha   90.00
_cell.angle_beta   90.00
_cell.angle_gamma   90.00
#
_symmetry.space_group_name_H-M   'P 1'
#
loop_
_entity.id
_entity.type
_entity.pdbx_description
1 polymer ?
#
loop_
_entity_poly.entity_id
_entity_poly.type
_entity_poly.pdbx_seq_one_letter_code
_entity_poly.pdbx_strand_id
1 'polypeptide(L)'
;MPKRLFFIADDGATGREPYVTDGTTIQSLGDINPGAAGSNPGGSNIGHALSFGNSVLFVADDGVYGAEFWTTDGTPEGTRLLVDFVPGELQPDIRGPVLAGGRVWFNGGTPETGLELHVTDGTAAGTRLVADLNAGAGDTGTSGYTEVNGHVVFRAYLPPVGESLWVTDGTSGGTRMLAAIGNHPGEGAILNDVLYFMGDDPATGNELWRTNGTEDRTFLVVDIFPGDRSSFPQDLVTVGNHVLFTARDDEHGTELWASDGTGAGTFMVRDINPGLSGSLMSPFGQLPDRVVFTANDGDGRGLWVSDGTFGGTTRIGTMDGNVQFPNFAPVGDGSRLVFRTRDALWVTDGTSGGTERIASGLDVSGGEFNAPTPVGPHVYFAADDGVHGNELWITDGTAEGTRMIQDMTPGAGDTPLDRFTVLDTGDTPPPAGFIEATEAEEVHDLGAPGVTGVRGRPADLADDRLTNWDLTGNSSAIILLGYIYGPSERPDLLASLLVTLVSSASLSLDTNLDGAFDTEITFEGDFSGVDLHFTVEDGNTTITTVPGAALTPLTLVGDADGNLLSGRDGNDTVRGLDGADRVLGNGGHDSLDGGLGADTLNGGDGDDTIIGGPGEGDLRDVIFAGEGNDSVDAGAGNDQIFGQGGNDTIAGGFGVDDLQGQDGNDVITGSAFSDLVFGGAGDDFVNGGFGHDRINGGTGADKFFHVGASGHGSDWVQDYSSAEGDVLLFGIGSATRDQFQVNFAHTENAEGERAGDDAVQEAFVIYRPTGQIMWALVDGEGQSSINLQIGVDVYDLLA
;
A
#
# COMPACT_ATOMS: atom_id res chain seq x y z
N MET A 1 -12.27 28.20 7.63
CA MET A 1 -11.30 29.20 8.15
C MET A 1 -9.98 29.04 7.40
N PRO A 2 -9.08 30.04 7.31
CA PRO A 2 -7.77 29.84 6.69
C PRO A 2 -6.89 28.92 7.56
N LYS A 3 -6.11 28.05 6.91
CA LYS A 3 -5.06 27.23 7.55
C LYS A 3 -4.04 28.15 8.24
N ARG A 4 -3.59 27.77 9.44
CA ARG A 4 -2.62 28.50 10.26
C ARG A 4 -1.41 27.63 10.56
N LEU A 5 -0.30 28.24 10.95
CA LEU A 5 0.88 27.53 11.46
C LEU A 5 0.84 27.53 13.00
N PHE A 6 0.90 26.34 13.60
CA PHE A 6 1.25 26.14 15.01
C PHE A 6 2.77 25.98 15.13
N PHE A 7 3.36 26.52 16.20
CA PHE A 7 4.78 26.36 16.50
C PHE A 7 5.06 26.62 17.99
N ILE A 8 6.23 26.16 18.46
CA ILE A 8 6.75 26.51 19.79
C ILE A 8 7.85 27.56 19.61
N ALA A 9 7.80 28.61 20.44
CA ALA A 9 8.80 29.67 20.44
C ALA A 9 9.12 30.15 21.85
N ASP A 10 10.31 30.71 22.05
CA ASP A 10 10.68 31.44 23.27
C ASP A 10 10.76 32.93 22.96
N ASP A 11 9.89 33.72 23.58
CA ASP A 11 9.85 35.18 23.44
C ASP A 11 10.78 35.92 24.41
N GLY A 12 11.56 35.17 25.20
CA GLY A 12 12.46 35.68 26.24
C GLY A 12 11.75 36.14 27.52
N ALA A 13 10.42 36.05 27.62
CA ALA A 13 9.63 36.46 28.77
C ALA A 13 8.90 35.29 29.45
N THR A 14 8.28 34.40 28.68
CA THR A 14 7.50 33.25 29.19
C THR A 14 8.21 31.91 28.95
N GLY A 15 9.42 31.91 28.41
CA GLY A 15 10.08 30.68 28.00
C GLY A 15 9.44 30.06 26.74
N ARG A 16 9.75 28.78 26.48
CA ARG A 16 9.26 28.04 25.30
C ARG A 16 7.78 27.66 25.44
N GLU A 17 6.92 28.36 24.71
CA GLU A 17 5.46 28.24 24.78
C GLU A 17 4.82 28.03 23.38
N PRO A 18 3.55 27.61 23.30
CA PRO A 18 2.85 27.43 22.03
C PRO A 18 2.30 28.74 21.43
N TYR A 19 2.45 28.87 20.11
CA TYR A 19 2.01 30.01 19.32
C TYR A 19 1.30 29.56 18.04
N VAL A 20 0.52 30.47 17.47
CA VAL A 20 -0.11 30.32 16.16
C VAL A 20 0.08 31.56 15.30
N THR A 21 0.17 31.40 13.98
CA THR A 21 0.19 32.53 13.03
C THR A 21 -0.62 32.23 11.76
N ASP A 22 -1.20 33.28 11.19
CA ASP A 22 -1.83 33.27 9.86
C ASP A 22 -0.92 33.87 8.76
N GLY A 23 0.33 34.18 9.12
CA GLY A 23 1.30 34.84 8.23
C GLY A 23 1.33 36.36 8.38
N THR A 24 0.41 36.95 9.14
CA THR A 24 0.36 38.40 9.39
C THR A 24 0.67 38.75 10.83
N THR A 25 0.18 37.97 11.79
CA THR A 25 0.41 38.19 13.23
C THR A 25 0.67 36.89 13.96
N ILE A 26 1.57 36.94 14.95
CA ILE A 26 1.83 35.84 15.87
C ILE A 26 0.96 36.02 17.12
N GLN A 27 0.27 34.96 17.53
CA GLN A 27 -0.58 34.90 18.72
C GLN A 27 -0.08 33.81 19.67
N SER A 28 0.14 34.16 20.93
CA SER A 28 0.38 33.17 22.00
C SER A 28 -0.90 32.39 22.31
N LEU A 29 -0.74 31.08 22.54
CA LEU A 29 -1.82 30.16 22.91
C LEU A 29 -1.91 29.91 24.43
N GLY A 30 -1.07 30.58 25.22
CA GLY A 30 -1.02 30.45 26.67
C GLY A 30 0.41 30.28 27.19
N ASP A 31 0.57 30.55 28.49
CA ASP A 31 1.76 30.20 29.28
C ASP A 31 1.39 28.93 30.08
N ILE A 32 1.63 27.77 29.47
CA ILE A 32 1.19 26.47 30.01
C ILE A 32 1.97 26.15 31.30
N ASN A 33 3.26 26.49 31.37
CA ASN A 33 4.07 26.34 32.58
C ASN A 33 4.49 27.72 33.11
N PRO A 34 3.72 28.30 34.06
CA PRO A 34 3.86 29.70 34.42
C PRO A 34 5.29 30.14 34.76
N GLY A 35 5.81 31.10 33.98
CA GLY A 35 7.08 31.76 34.21
C GLY A 35 8.21 31.30 33.29
N ALA A 36 9.45 31.67 33.59
CA ALA A 36 10.58 31.52 32.66
C ALA A 36 11.07 30.06 32.42
N ALA A 37 10.33 29.06 32.92
CA ALA A 37 10.69 27.64 32.76
C ALA A 37 10.25 27.10 31.40
N GLY A 38 9.18 27.65 30.80
CA GLY A 38 8.58 27.18 29.55
C GLY A 38 7.87 25.83 29.68
N SER A 39 6.91 25.57 28.79
CA SER A 39 6.10 24.35 28.78
C SER A 39 6.66 23.23 27.90
N ASN A 40 7.77 23.48 27.19
CA ASN A 40 8.38 22.50 26.29
C ASN A 40 9.31 21.55 27.07
N PRO A 41 8.98 20.26 27.22
CA PRO A 41 9.86 19.29 27.84
C PRO A 41 11.06 19.06 26.93
N GLY A 42 12.24 19.57 27.31
CA GLY A 42 13.48 19.50 26.53
C GLY A 42 14.07 18.09 26.40
N GLY A 43 13.37 17.18 25.72
CA GLY A 43 13.79 15.81 25.43
C GLY A 43 13.74 15.52 23.93
N SER A 44 14.83 14.96 23.39
CA SER A 44 15.05 14.72 21.96
C SER A 44 14.22 13.59 21.33
N ASN A 45 13.32 12.93 22.09
CA ASN A 45 12.58 11.75 21.63
C ASN A 45 11.04 11.84 21.78
N ILE A 46 10.50 12.94 22.33
CA ILE A 46 9.06 13.09 22.63
C ILE A 46 8.37 13.78 21.43
N GLY A 47 8.49 13.14 20.26
CA GLY A 47 8.30 13.71 18.93
C GLY A 47 7.03 14.53 18.68
N HIS A 48 7.23 15.64 17.97
CA HIS A 48 6.35 16.35 17.02
C HIS A 48 4.91 16.69 17.43
N ALA A 49 4.57 17.97 17.27
CA ALA A 49 3.17 18.40 17.20
C ALA A 49 2.56 17.91 15.87
N LEU A 50 1.33 17.39 15.92
CA LEU A 50 0.64 16.77 14.79
C LEU A 50 -0.66 17.51 14.50
N SER A 51 -0.93 17.76 13.22
CA SER A 51 -2.27 18.16 12.78
C SER A 51 -3.21 16.98 12.96
N PHE A 52 -4.33 17.16 13.64
CA PHE A 52 -5.30 16.11 13.90
C PHE A 52 -6.72 16.65 13.87
N GLY A 53 -7.49 16.29 12.84
CA GLY A 53 -8.80 16.88 12.59
C GLY A 53 -8.70 18.41 12.51
N ASN A 54 -9.45 19.10 13.37
CA ASN A 54 -9.47 20.57 13.44
C ASN A 54 -8.55 21.17 14.52
N SER A 55 -7.61 20.36 15.03
CA SER A 55 -6.75 20.70 16.16
C SER A 55 -5.30 20.29 15.89
N VAL A 56 -4.41 20.76 16.74
CA VAL A 56 -3.05 20.22 16.86
C VAL A 56 -2.95 19.45 18.17
N LEU A 57 -2.37 18.25 18.11
CA LEU A 57 -1.96 17.45 19.27
C LEU A 57 -0.46 17.66 19.48
N PHE A 58 -0.04 17.93 20.70
CA PHE A 58 1.37 18.15 21.04
C PHE A 58 1.66 17.73 22.47
N VAL A 59 2.93 17.55 22.83
CA VAL A 59 3.32 17.26 24.21
C VAL A 59 3.81 18.53 24.91
N ALA A 60 3.28 18.81 26.09
CA ALA A 60 3.69 19.92 26.94
C ALA A 60 3.63 19.56 28.42
N ASP A 61 4.44 20.25 29.23
CA ASP A 61 4.53 20.11 30.68
C ASP A 61 4.01 21.38 31.34
N ASP A 62 3.04 21.27 32.24
CA ASP A 62 2.48 22.39 33.01
C ASP A 62 3.09 22.55 34.41
N GLY A 63 4.10 21.75 34.72
CA GLY A 63 4.76 21.68 36.02
C GLY A 63 3.95 20.95 37.10
N VAL A 64 2.79 20.36 36.75
CA VAL A 64 1.91 19.63 37.67
C VAL A 64 1.79 18.16 37.29
N TYR A 65 1.55 17.87 36.00
CA TYR A 65 1.31 16.51 35.50
C TYR A 65 2.51 15.94 34.71
N GLY A 66 3.61 16.70 34.62
CA GLY A 66 4.72 16.34 33.74
C GLY A 66 4.37 16.52 32.26
N ALA A 67 5.17 15.91 31.38
CA ALA A 67 5.04 16.04 29.94
C ALA A 67 3.92 15.15 29.37
N GLU A 68 2.76 15.75 29.09
CA GLU A 68 1.53 15.04 28.72
C GLU A 68 0.99 15.47 27.35
N PHE A 69 -0.01 14.77 26.81
CA PHE A 69 -0.68 15.20 25.59
C PHE A 69 -1.59 16.41 25.82
N TRP A 70 -1.36 17.46 25.04
CA TRP A 70 -2.17 18.67 24.95
C TRP A 70 -2.78 18.80 23.57
N THR A 71 -3.95 19.43 23.50
CA THR A 71 -4.61 19.76 22.24
C THR A 71 -4.89 21.26 22.16
N THR A 72 -4.90 21.81 20.94
CA THR A 72 -5.29 23.19 20.67
C THR A 72 -6.04 23.32 19.34
N ASP A 73 -7.10 24.13 19.30
CA ASP A 73 -7.78 24.59 18.08
C ASP A 73 -7.19 25.91 17.54
N GLY A 74 -6.07 26.35 18.12
CA GLY A 74 -5.41 27.62 17.85
C GLY A 74 -6.05 28.82 18.54
N THR A 75 -6.81 28.63 19.62
CA THR A 75 -7.13 29.69 20.59
C THR A 75 -6.60 29.34 21.98
N PRO A 76 -6.34 30.34 22.85
CA PRO A 76 -5.94 30.07 24.24
C PRO A 76 -6.96 29.24 25.02
N GLU A 77 -8.25 29.43 24.77
CA GLU A 77 -9.32 28.67 25.44
C GLU A 77 -9.42 27.22 24.96
N GLY A 78 -9.07 26.96 23.70
CA GLY A 78 -9.02 25.60 23.13
C GLY A 78 -7.74 24.85 23.44
N THR A 79 -6.70 25.53 23.96
CA THR A 79 -5.44 24.92 24.40
C THR A 79 -5.59 24.30 25.79
N ARG A 80 -5.56 22.98 25.88
CA ARG A 80 -5.79 22.25 27.13
C ARG A 80 -5.13 20.88 27.14
N LEU A 81 -4.88 20.36 28.35
CA LEU A 81 -4.51 18.97 28.59
C LEU A 81 -5.60 18.05 27.99
N LEU A 82 -5.19 17.09 27.16
CA LEU A 82 -6.09 16.12 26.54
C LEU A 82 -6.44 15.01 27.53
N VAL A 83 -5.41 14.38 28.09
CA VAL A 83 -5.52 13.30 29.07
C VAL A 83 -4.26 13.30 29.93
N ASP A 84 -4.42 12.92 31.20
CA ASP A 84 -3.32 12.58 32.11
C ASP A 84 -3.00 11.09 31.87
N PHE A 85 -2.00 10.82 31.04
CA PHE A 85 -1.69 9.48 30.54
C PHE A 85 -1.06 8.60 31.63
N VAL A 86 -0.25 9.18 32.53
CA VAL A 86 0.28 8.48 33.72
C VAL A 86 -0.06 9.27 34.99
N PRO A 87 -0.99 8.80 35.83
CA PRO A 87 -1.44 9.55 37.00
C PRO A 87 -0.31 9.99 37.94
N GLY A 88 -0.12 11.31 38.12
CA GLY A 88 0.79 11.90 39.10
C GLY A 88 1.85 12.84 38.49
N GLU A 89 3.00 12.98 39.17
CA GLU A 89 4.14 13.79 38.67
C GLU A 89 5.12 12.94 37.82
N LEU A 90 4.68 11.78 37.31
CA LEU A 90 5.54 10.88 36.54
C LEU A 90 5.53 11.32 35.08
N GLN A 91 6.70 11.41 34.44
CA GLN A 91 6.78 11.71 33.01
C GLN A 91 6.44 10.43 32.23
N PRO A 92 5.30 10.35 31.51
CA PRO A 92 5.06 9.24 30.62
C PRO A 92 6.08 9.25 29.48
N ASP A 93 6.55 8.08 29.10
CA ASP A 93 7.41 7.94 27.93
C ASP A 93 6.51 7.80 26.70
N ILE A 94 6.16 8.94 26.09
CA ILE A 94 5.36 9.02 24.85
C ILE A 94 6.33 9.18 23.68
N ARG A 95 6.35 8.21 22.76
CA ARG A 95 7.27 8.20 21.61
C ARG A 95 6.57 7.99 20.29
N GLY A 96 7.01 8.78 19.30
CA GLY A 96 6.66 8.62 17.90
C GLY A 96 5.15 8.66 17.62
N PRO A 97 4.42 9.70 18.07
CA PRO A 97 3.03 9.84 17.67
C PRO A 97 2.95 10.05 16.14
N VAL A 98 2.06 9.31 15.48
CA VAL A 98 1.85 9.36 14.02
C VAL A 98 0.35 9.34 13.73
N LEU A 99 -0.08 10.19 12.79
CA LEU A 99 -1.45 10.15 12.27
C LEU A 99 -1.59 9.06 11.20
N ALA A 100 -2.45 8.08 11.45
CA ALA A 100 -2.84 7.04 10.50
C ALA A 100 -4.27 6.58 10.80
N GLY A 101 -5.11 6.30 9.79
CA GLY A 101 -6.48 5.86 10.02
C GLY A 101 -7.39 6.93 10.63
N GLY A 102 -7.04 8.20 10.46
CA GLY A 102 -7.71 9.31 11.16
C GLY A 102 -7.59 9.25 12.69
N ARG A 103 -6.59 8.55 13.22
CA ARG A 103 -6.24 8.43 14.66
C ARG A 103 -4.75 8.69 14.86
N VAL A 104 -4.35 9.02 16.09
CA VAL A 104 -2.94 9.14 16.44
C VAL A 104 -2.49 7.89 17.17
N TRP A 105 -1.45 7.25 16.64
CA TRP A 105 -0.83 6.04 17.17
C TRP A 105 0.51 6.40 17.78
N PHE A 106 0.84 5.82 18.93
CA PHE A 106 2.07 6.15 19.65
C PHE A 106 2.49 4.99 20.54
N ASN A 107 3.78 4.97 20.93
CA ASN A 107 4.21 4.19 22.07
C ASN A 107 3.97 5.00 23.32
N GLY A 108 3.20 4.45 24.24
CA GLY A 108 3.03 5.02 25.57
C GLY A 108 3.36 3.96 26.60
N GLY A 109 3.97 4.34 27.72
CA GLY A 109 4.31 3.38 28.76
C GLY A 109 3.92 3.78 30.17
N THR A 110 3.47 2.78 30.92
CA THR A 110 3.26 2.85 32.38
C THR A 110 4.24 1.90 33.09
N PRO A 111 4.45 2.05 34.42
CA PRO A 111 5.25 1.11 35.19
C PRO A 111 4.77 -0.36 35.11
N GLU A 112 3.49 -0.59 34.78
CA GLU A 112 2.87 -1.90 34.73
C GLU A 112 3.00 -2.58 33.36
N THR A 113 2.94 -1.81 32.27
CA THR A 113 2.89 -2.33 30.88
C THR A 113 4.18 -2.11 30.10
N GLY A 114 5.12 -1.29 30.59
CA GLY A 114 6.23 -0.83 29.72
C GLY A 114 5.71 -0.01 28.52
N LEU A 115 6.59 0.30 27.57
CA LEU A 115 6.27 1.02 26.33
C LEU A 115 5.48 0.13 25.36
N GLU A 116 4.22 0.46 25.11
CA GLU A 116 3.30 -0.38 24.33
C GLU A 116 2.47 0.43 23.33
N LEU A 117 1.74 -0.27 22.44
CA LEU A 117 0.94 0.33 21.37
C LEU A 117 -0.32 1.00 21.92
N HIS A 118 -0.42 2.32 21.72
CA HIS A 118 -1.57 3.13 22.11
C HIS A 118 -2.17 3.89 20.93
N VAL A 119 -3.44 4.29 21.10
CA VAL A 119 -4.18 5.08 20.12
C VAL A 119 -4.96 6.21 20.81
N THR A 120 -5.13 7.33 20.12
CA THR A 120 -6.06 8.40 20.51
C THR A 120 -6.85 8.93 19.31
N ASP A 121 -8.13 9.25 19.55
CA ASP A 121 -9.01 9.96 18.63
C ASP A 121 -9.10 11.47 18.95
N GLY A 122 -8.17 11.98 19.76
CA GLY A 122 -8.18 13.38 20.21
C GLY A 122 -9.17 13.65 21.35
N THR A 123 -9.73 12.61 21.99
CA THR A 123 -10.49 12.72 23.23
C THR A 123 -9.82 11.94 24.36
N ALA A 124 -10.08 12.32 25.62
CA ALA A 124 -9.59 11.58 26.78
C ALA A 124 -10.10 10.12 26.78
N ALA A 125 -11.36 9.90 26.42
CA ALA A 125 -11.99 8.58 26.43
C ALA A 125 -11.48 7.67 25.30
N GLY A 126 -11.16 8.23 24.13
CA GLY A 126 -10.58 7.48 23.01
C GLY A 126 -9.06 7.30 23.12
N THR A 127 -8.41 7.86 24.15
CA THR A 127 -6.98 7.63 24.40
C THR A 127 -6.80 6.38 25.24
N ARG A 128 -6.29 5.30 24.65
CA ARG A 128 -6.20 3.99 25.32
C ARG A 128 -5.08 3.10 24.79
N LEU A 129 -4.71 2.11 25.59
CA LEU A 129 -3.91 0.97 25.18
C LEU A 129 -4.66 0.18 24.11
N VAL A 130 -3.98 -0.19 23.03
CA VAL A 130 -4.50 -1.08 21.99
C VAL A 130 -4.18 -2.51 22.35
N ALA A 131 -2.91 -2.81 22.60
CA ALA A 131 -2.43 -4.12 22.97
C ALA A 131 -1.16 -4.00 23.83
N ASP A 132 -1.09 -4.80 24.91
CA ASP A 132 0.14 -5.10 25.64
C ASP A 132 0.83 -6.27 24.93
N LEU A 133 1.66 -5.95 23.93
CA LEU A 133 2.29 -6.93 23.06
C LEU A 133 3.42 -7.68 23.78
N ASN A 134 4.12 -7.02 24.72
CA ASN A 134 5.16 -7.61 25.56
C ASN A 134 4.73 -7.69 27.03
N ALA A 135 3.77 -8.59 27.28
CA ALA A 135 3.07 -8.77 28.55
C ALA A 135 3.87 -8.41 29.83
N GLY A 136 3.33 -7.47 30.60
CA GLY A 136 3.92 -6.98 31.84
C GLY A 136 4.80 -5.75 31.61
N ALA A 137 5.82 -5.52 32.44
CA ALA A 137 6.65 -4.30 32.33
C ALA A 137 7.72 -4.37 31.21
N GLY A 138 7.48 -5.16 30.17
CA GLY A 138 8.36 -5.28 29.02
C GLY A 138 8.04 -4.19 28.00
N ASP A 139 9.04 -3.64 27.32
CA ASP A 139 8.78 -2.68 26.25
C ASP A 139 8.57 -3.42 24.92
N THR A 140 7.57 -3.00 24.14
CA THR A 140 7.45 -3.28 22.72
C THR A 140 7.91 -2.05 21.95
N GLY A 141 9.02 -2.19 21.21
CA GLY A 141 9.51 -1.12 20.35
C GLY A 141 8.66 -1.02 19.08
N THR A 142 7.50 -0.35 19.13
CA THR A 142 6.67 -0.15 17.93
C THR A 142 7.07 1.13 17.19
N SER A 143 6.95 1.16 15.86
CA SER A 143 7.26 2.36 15.06
C SER A 143 6.76 2.23 13.62
N GLY A 144 6.79 3.33 12.87
CA GLY A 144 6.55 3.31 11.42
C GLY A 144 5.10 3.00 11.04
N TYR A 145 4.14 3.61 11.72
CA TYR A 145 2.72 3.37 11.46
C TYR A 145 2.28 3.94 10.11
N THR A 146 1.67 3.10 9.28
CA THR A 146 1.13 3.47 7.97
C THR A 146 -0.27 2.90 7.82
N GLU A 147 -1.23 3.73 7.39
CA GLU A 147 -2.59 3.28 7.08
C GLU A 147 -2.62 2.57 5.72
N VAL A 148 -3.20 1.37 5.67
CA VAL A 148 -3.38 0.58 4.45
C VAL A 148 -4.71 -0.16 4.55
N ASN A 149 -5.62 0.04 3.59
CA ASN A 149 -6.93 -0.62 3.53
C ASN A 149 -7.75 -0.59 4.84
N GLY A 150 -7.75 0.54 5.55
CA GLY A 150 -8.48 0.70 6.81
C GLY A 150 -7.83 0.02 8.02
N HIS A 151 -6.64 -0.56 7.85
CA HIS A 151 -5.78 -1.06 8.91
C HIS A 151 -4.54 -0.19 9.08
N VAL A 152 -3.84 -0.35 10.19
CA VAL A 152 -2.52 0.26 10.40
C VAL A 152 -1.46 -0.82 10.44
N VAL A 153 -0.51 -0.70 9.52
CA VAL A 153 0.69 -1.54 9.43
C VAL A 153 1.83 -0.85 10.16
N PHE A 154 2.59 -1.58 10.96
CA PHE A 154 3.68 -1.03 11.77
C PHE A 154 4.77 -2.06 12.05
N ARG A 155 5.94 -1.60 12.49
CA ARG A 155 7.02 -2.45 12.98
C ARG A 155 6.85 -2.65 14.48
N ALA A 156 7.10 -3.86 14.98
CA ALA A 156 7.26 -4.12 16.41
C ALA A 156 8.48 -5.02 16.67
N TYR A 157 9.12 -4.82 17.83
CA TYR A 157 10.18 -5.70 18.34
C TYR A 157 9.69 -6.51 19.54
N LEU A 158 9.71 -7.84 19.42
CA LEU A 158 9.35 -8.75 20.51
C LEU A 158 10.51 -9.73 20.83
N PRO A 159 10.98 -9.82 22.09
CA PRO A 159 12.18 -10.59 22.45
C PRO A 159 12.29 -12.10 22.16
N PRO A 160 11.26 -12.87 21.72
CA PRO A 160 11.51 -14.18 21.10
C PRO A 160 11.46 -14.17 19.56
N VAL A 161 10.80 -13.19 18.95
CA VAL A 161 10.55 -13.13 17.49
C VAL A 161 11.58 -12.24 16.77
N GLY A 162 12.02 -11.17 17.43
CA GLY A 162 12.83 -10.12 16.82
C GLY A 162 11.96 -8.99 16.29
N GLU A 163 12.45 -8.28 15.27
CA GLU A 163 11.70 -7.25 14.58
C GLU A 163 10.80 -7.88 13.54
N SER A 164 9.56 -7.40 13.43
CA SER A 164 8.58 -7.97 12.52
C SER A 164 7.59 -6.90 12.08
N LEU A 165 6.87 -7.21 10.99
CA LEU A 165 5.77 -6.41 10.47
C LEU A 165 4.46 -6.85 11.14
N TRP A 166 3.66 -5.88 11.58
CA TRP A 166 2.42 -6.08 12.32
C TRP A 166 1.29 -5.26 11.70
N VAL A 167 0.06 -5.69 11.96
CA VAL A 167 -1.16 -4.99 11.58
C VAL A 167 -2.08 -4.82 12.79
N THR A 168 -2.86 -3.75 12.82
CA THR A 168 -3.90 -3.50 13.81
C THR A 168 -5.11 -2.79 13.19
N ASP A 169 -6.31 -3.10 13.68
CA ASP A 169 -7.54 -2.33 13.46
C ASP A 169 -7.82 -1.33 14.62
N GLY A 170 -6.93 -1.28 15.61
CA GLY A 170 -7.07 -0.50 16.84
C GLY A 170 -7.65 -1.27 18.02
N THR A 171 -7.90 -2.56 17.87
CA THR A 171 -8.30 -3.46 18.95
C THR A 171 -7.18 -4.44 19.29
N SER A 172 -7.17 -4.98 20.51
CA SER A 172 -6.21 -6.03 20.88
C SER A 172 -6.38 -7.30 20.04
N GLY A 173 -7.63 -7.66 19.69
CA GLY A 173 -7.94 -8.86 18.90
C GLY A 173 -7.54 -8.75 17.43
N GLY A 174 -7.63 -7.55 16.84
CA GLY A 174 -7.18 -7.28 15.47
C GLY A 174 -5.69 -6.94 15.37
N THR A 175 -4.95 -6.92 16.49
CA THR A 175 -3.51 -6.66 16.50
C THR A 175 -2.73 -7.95 16.39
N ARG A 176 -2.01 -8.16 15.28
CA ARG A 176 -1.27 -9.40 15.01
C ARG A 176 -0.06 -9.17 14.11
N MET A 177 0.89 -10.10 14.16
CA MET A 177 2.02 -10.12 13.24
C MET A 177 1.51 -10.46 11.83
N LEU A 178 2.02 -9.75 10.82
CA LEU A 178 1.82 -10.06 9.40
C LEU A 178 2.94 -10.94 8.86
N ALA A 179 4.19 -10.56 9.14
CA ALA A 179 5.34 -11.27 8.61
C ALA A 179 6.58 -11.02 9.47
N ALA A 180 7.47 -12.02 9.55
CA ALA A 180 8.73 -11.95 10.28
C ALA A 180 9.83 -11.20 9.48
N ILE A 181 9.51 -9.99 9.05
CA ILE A 181 10.37 -9.12 8.24
C ILE A 181 10.71 -7.88 9.07
N GLY A 182 11.99 -7.56 9.20
CA GLY A 182 12.48 -6.35 9.86
C GLY A 182 12.31 -5.09 9.00
N ASN A 183 12.50 -3.89 9.58
CA ASN A 183 12.43 -2.54 8.97
C ASN A 183 11.10 -1.74 8.99
N HIS A 184 11.13 -0.58 8.34
CA HIS A 184 10.39 0.66 8.60
C HIS A 184 9.24 0.90 7.59
N PRO A 185 8.02 0.37 7.81
CA PRO A 185 6.85 0.67 6.95
C PRO A 185 6.46 2.15 6.90
N GLY A 186 6.88 2.95 7.89
CA GLY A 186 6.59 4.39 7.96
C GLY A 186 7.33 5.28 6.96
N GLU A 187 8.31 4.73 6.24
CA GLU A 187 9.05 5.42 5.16
C GLU A 187 8.67 4.87 3.77
N GLY A 188 7.54 4.14 3.69
CA GLY A 188 7.03 3.56 2.46
C GLY A 188 6.16 4.52 1.63
N ALA A 189 5.74 4.03 0.46
CA ALA A 189 4.83 4.72 -0.44
C ALA A 189 3.61 3.87 -0.75
N ILE A 190 2.43 4.49 -0.86
CA ILE A 190 1.18 3.79 -1.18
C ILE A 190 0.85 4.00 -2.65
N LEU A 191 0.77 2.91 -3.41
CA LEU A 191 0.29 2.87 -4.79
C LEU A 191 -0.86 1.87 -4.87
N ASN A 192 -2.04 2.31 -5.34
CA ASN A 192 -3.24 1.49 -5.48
C ASN A 192 -3.59 0.71 -4.19
N ASP A 193 -3.64 1.42 -3.06
CA ASP A 193 -3.94 0.88 -1.73
C ASP A 193 -2.99 -0.22 -1.22
N VAL A 194 -1.80 -0.31 -1.82
CA VAL A 194 -0.72 -1.21 -1.40
C VAL A 194 0.47 -0.37 -0.94
N LEU A 195 0.97 -0.68 0.25
CA LEU A 195 2.17 -0.09 0.82
C LEU A 195 3.40 -0.81 0.27
N TYR A 196 4.30 -0.04 -0.34
CA TYR A 196 5.65 -0.45 -0.72
C TYR A 196 6.62 0.12 0.29
N PHE A 197 7.56 -0.70 0.75
CA PHE A 197 8.48 -0.33 1.82
C PHE A 197 9.77 -1.16 1.74
N MET A 198 10.81 -0.71 2.45
CA MET A 198 12.02 -1.51 2.65
C MET A 198 11.76 -2.56 3.72
N GLY A 199 11.82 -3.83 3.36
CA GLY A 199 11.72 -4.97 4.27
C GLY A 199 13.05 -5.72 4.34
N ASP A 200 13.40 -6.24 5.51
CA ASP A 200 14.60 -7.08 5.74
C ASP A 200 14.21 -8.48 6.15
N ASP A 201 14.63 -9.47 5.37
CA ASP A 201 14.55 -10.87 5.74
C ASP A 201 15.93 -11.54 5.59
N PRO A 202 16.24 -12.61 6.35
CA PRO A 202 17.57 -13.21 6.33
C PRO A 202 18.00 -13.83 4.99
N ALA A 203 17.06 -14.13 4.08
CA ALA A 203 17.35 -14.73 2.79
C ALA A 203 17.69 -13.69 1.72
N THR A 204 17.04 -12.52 1.73
CA THR A 204 17.21 -11.48 0.70
C THR A 204 17.83 -10.17 1.20
N GLY A 205 17.95 -9.97 2.53
CA GLY A 205 18.40 -8.71 3.11
C GLY A 205 17.37 -7.59 2.95
N ASN A 206 17.82 -6.33 2.92
CA ASN A 206 16.94 -5.16 2.84
C ASN A 206 16.57 -4.88 1.37
N GLU A 207 15.35 -5.28 0.99
CA GLU A 207 14.82 -5.26 -0.37
C GLU A 207 13.46 -4.56 -0.44
N LEU A 208 12.88 -4.47 -1.64
CA LEU A 208 11.58 -3.83 -1.85
C LEU A 208 10.47 -4.84 -1.56
N TRP A 209 9.66 -4.54 -0.55
CA TRP A 209 8.51 -5.35 -0.14
C TRP A 209 7.21 -4.60 -0.35
N ARG A 210 6.12 -5.36 -0.47
CA ARG A 210 4.77 -4.80 -0.54
C ARG A 210 3.83 -5.46 0.44
N THR A 211 2.84 -4.71 0.93
CA THR A 211 1.74 -5.22 1.77
C THR A 211 0.47 -4.41 1.55
N ASN A 212 -0.68 -5.09 1.53
CA ASN A 212 -1.99 -4.45 1.60
C ASN A 212 -2.59 -4.48 3.03
N GLY A 213 -1.84 -4.98 4.02
CA GLY A 213 -2.33 -5.23 5.38
C GLY A 213 -2.77 -6.67 5.68
N THR A 214 -2.66 -7.60 4.72
CA THR A 214 -2.96 -9.04 4.91
C THR A 214 -1.71 -9.89 4.68
N GLU A 215 -1.68 -11.10 5.27
CA GLU A 215 -0.49 -11.96 5.28
C GLU A 215 -0.19 -12.53 3.87
N ASP A 216 -1.24 -12.98 3.17
CA ASP A 216 -1.24 -13.48 1.78
C ASP A 216 -0.75 -12.45 0.76
N ARG A 217 -0.93 -11.16 1.04
CA ARG A 217 -0.52 -10.06 0.16
C ARG A 217 0.63 -9.25 0.74
N THR A 218 1.43 -9.88 1.61
CA THR A 218 2.69 -9.34 2.13
C THR A 218 3.87 -10.16 1.59
N PHE A 219 4.55 -9.65 0.56
CA PHE A 219 5.63 -10.39 -0.09
C PHE A 219 6.68 -9.47 -0.72
N LEU A 220 7.84 -10.06 -1.01
CA LEU A 220 8.97 -9.42 -1.68
C LEU A 220 8.56 -9.07 -3.11
N VAL A 221 8.74 -7.82 -3.53
CA VAL A 221 8.48 -7.42 -4.92
C VAL A 221 9.54 -8.02 -5.85
N VAL A 222 10.80 -7.82 -5.50
CA VAL A 222 11.96 -8.39 -6.19
C VAL A 222 13.20 -8.28 -5.30
N ASP A 223 14.07 -9.30 -5.38
CA ASP A 223 15.43 -9.27 -4.84
C ASP A 223 16.33 -8.49 -5.82
N ILE A 224 16.46 -7.18 -5.62
CA ILE A 224 17.23 -6.29 -6.51
C ILE A 224 18.72 -6.59 -6.39
N PHE A 225 19.18 -6.99 -5.19
CA PHE A 225 20.57 -7.35 -4.94
C PHE A 225 20.71 -8.83 -4.54
N PRO A 226 20.79 -9.75 -5.53
CA PRO A 226 20.65 -11.18 -5.31
C PRO A 226 21.41 -11.76 -4.12
N GLY A 227 20.67 -12.55 -3.32
CA GLY A 227 21.15 -13.29 -2.16
C GLY A 227 20.94 -12.53 -0.84
N ASP A 228 21.77 -12.80 0.18
CA ASP A 228 21.65 -12.16 1.50
C ASP A 228 22.12 -10.68 1.55
N ARG A 229 22.28 -10.05 0.38
CA ARG A 229 22.82 -8.69 0.25
C ARG A 229 21.68 -7.73 0.05
N SER A 230 21.84 -6.52 0.59
CA SER A 230 20.77 -5.53 0.58
C SER A 230 20.94 -4.49 -0.53
N SER A 231 19.85 -4.20 -1.25
CA SER A 231 19.69 -3.12 -2.22
C SER A 231 19.37 -1.77 -1.58
N PHE A 232 18.87 -1.78 -0.33
CA PHE A 232 18.50 -0.60 0.46
C PHE A 232 17.53 0.36 -0.26
N PRO A 233 16.29 -0.06 -0.59
CA PRO A 233 15.27 0.84 -1.12
C PRO A 233 14.98 1.99 -0.16
N GLN A 234 15.14 3.22 -0.62
CA GLN A 234 14.95 4.44 0.21
C GLN A 234 14.21 5.52 -0.57
N ASP A 235 13.67 6.50 0.18
CA ASP A 235 12.95 7.67 -0.34
C ASP A 235 11.76 7.28 -1.25
N LEU A 236 10.96 6.28 -0.88
CA LEU A 236 9.88 5.79 -1.75
C LEU A 236 8.82 6.89 -1.99
N VAL A 237 8.39 7.07 -3.23
CA VAL A 237 7.36 8.05 -3.61
C VAL A 237 6.57 7.58 -4.82
N THR A 238 5.27 7.87 -4.88
CA THR A 238 4.45 7.54 -6.05
C THR A 238 4.46 8.64 -7.11
N VAL A 239 4.66 8.23 -8.37
CA VAL A 239 4.59 9.09 -9.55
C VAL A 239 3.91 8.32 -10.68
N GLY A 240 2.73 8.79 -11.11
CA GLY A 240 1.92 8.07 -12.09
C GLY A 240 1.57 6.67 -11.58
N ASN A 241 1.93 5.65 -12.35
CA ASN A 241 1.66 4.24 -12.03
C ASN A 241 2.87 3.52 -11.40
N HIS A 242 3.87 4.26 -10.91
CA HIS A 242 5.07 3.67 -10.32
C HIS A 242 5.33 4.20 -8.91
N VAL A 243 5.98 3.37 -8.11
CA VAL A 243 6.76 3.78 -6.95
C VAL A 243 8.19 4.02 -7.42
N LEU A 244 8.68 5.25 -7.24
CA LEU A 244 10.08 5.62 -7.44
C LEU A 244 10.82 5.51 -6.11
N PHE A 245 12.07 5.07 -6.16
CA PHE A 245 12.91 4.90 -4.98
C PHE A 245 14.38 4.87 -5.36
N THR A 246 15.26 4.94 -4.37
CA THR A 246 16.70 4.73 -4.58
C THR A 246 17.08 3.33 -4.16
N ALA A 247 17.89 2.62 -4.95
CA ALA A 247 18.38 1.29 -4.60
C ALA A 247 19.69 1.00 -5.35
N ARG A 248 20.42 -0.03 -4.93
CA ARG A 248 21.64 -0.52 -5.61
C ARG A 248 21.49 -1.99 -6.00
N ASP A 249 22.22 -2.41 -7.02
CA ASP A 249 22.35 -3.81 -7.43
C ASP A 249 23.83 -4.27 -7.34
N ASP A 250 24.18 -5.38 -8.00
CA ASP A 250 25.54 -5.91 -8.02
C ASP A 250 26.48 -5.30 -9.07
N GLU A 251 25.93 -4.49 -9.98
CA GLU A 251 26.63 -3.87 -11.10
C GLU A 251 26.78 -2.34 -10.97
N HIS A 252 25.93 -1.70 -10.15
CA HIS A 252 25.75 -0.27 -10.01
C HIS A 252 25.70 0.20 -8.55
N GLY A 253 25.95 1.50 -8.33
CA GLY A 253 25.76 2.13 -7.02
C GLY A 253 24.27 2.35 -6.67
N THR A 254 24.02 3.13 -5.61
CA THR A 254 22.65 3.58 -5.30
C THR A 254 22.19 4.59 -6.36
N GLU A 255 21.20 4.19 -7.14
CA GLU A 255 20.64 4.91 -8.29
C GLU A 255 19.10 5.01 -8.19
N LEU A 256 18.47 5.66 -9.16
CA LEU A 256 17.01 5.81 -9.23
C LEU A 256 16.35 4.57 -9.87
N TRP A 257 15.37 4.01 -9.18
CA TRP A 257 14.56 2.86 -9.60
C TRP A 257 13.08 3.20 -9.63
N ALA A 258 12.32 2.43 -10.40
CA ALA A 258 10.87 2.48 -10.48
C ALA A 258 10.30 1.05 -10.39
N SER A 259 9.11 0.92 -9.80
CA SER A 259 8.36 -0.33 -9.72
C SER A 259 6.86 -0.06 -9.90
N ASP A 260 6.18 -0.89 -10.69
CA ASP A 260 4.71 -0.96 -10.73
C ASP A 260 4.12 -1.88 -9.64
N GLY A 261 5.00 -2.50 -8.85
CA GLY A 261 4.67 -3.45 -7.79
C GLY A 261 4.88 -4.91 -8.15
N THR A 262 5.31 -5.21 -9.37
CA THR A 262 5.72 -6.54 -9.82
C THR A 262 7.24 -6.62 -9.96
N GLY A 263 7.79 -7.84 -9.90
CA GLY A 263 9.22 -8.02 -10.15
C GLY A 263 9.63 -7.64 -11.57
N ALA A 264 8.80 -7.93 -12.57
CA ALA A 264 9.05 -7.61 -13.98
C ALA A 264 8.98 -6.09 -14.26
N GLY A 265 8.06 -5.38 -13.61
CA GLY A 265 7.91 -3.94 -13.70
C GLY A 265 8.83 -3.17 -12.76
N THR A 266 9.78 -3.83 -12.08
CA THR A 266 10.81 -3.18 -11.26
C THR A 266 12.12 -3.06 -12.02
N PHE A 267 12.56 -1.83 -12.29
CA PHE A 267 13.75 -1.55 -13.10
C PHE A 267 14.48 -0.27 -12.67
N MET A 268 15.78 -0.21 -12.96
CA MET A 268 16.56 1.00 -12.80
C MET A 268 16.13 2.02 -13.85
N VAL A 269 15.64 3.19 -13.41
CA VAL A 269 15.19 4.26 -14.30
C VAL A 269 16.38 4.83 -15.06
N ARG A 270 17.52 5.03 -14.38
CA ARG A 270 18.76 5.54 -14.97
C ARG A 270 19.96 5.33 -14.05
N ASP A 271 21.06 4.84 -14.60
CA ASP A 271 22.40 4.94 -14.00
C ASP A 271 22.90 6.39 -14.14
N ILE A 272 22.63 7.23 -13.13
CA ILE A 272 22.97 8.66 -13.18
C ILE A 272 24.48 8.86 -12.98
N ASN A 273 25.12 8.06 -12.12
CA ASN A 273 26.55 8.08 -11.89
C ASN A 273 27.22 6.76 -12.33
N PRO A 274 27.77 6.70 -13.56
CA PRO A 274 28.14 5.44 -14.17
C PRO A 274 29.04 4.53 -13.32
N GLY A 275 28.61 3.26 -13.21
CA GLY A 275 29.34 2.18 -12.53
C GLY A 275 29.01 2.04 -11.05
N LEU A 276 29.95 1.50 -10.25
CA LEU A 276 29.71 1.14 -8.85
C LEU A 276 29.58 2.33 -7.88
N SER A 277 29.59 3.58 -8.37
CA SER A 277 29.49 4.77 -7.52
C SER A 277 28.06 5.28 -7.54
N GLY A 278 27.37 5.32 -6.40
CA GLY A 278 26.01 5.86 -6.37
C GLY A 278 25.94 7.36 -6.68
N SER A 279 24.77 7.84 -7.07
CA SER A 279 24.52 9.23 -7.43
C SER A 279 24.25 10.17 -6.25
N LEU A 280 24.26 9.66 -5.00
CA LEU A 280 24.11 10.44 -3.76
C LEU A 280 22.87 11.35 -3.80
N MET A 281 21.73 10.76 -4.13
CA MET A 281 20.50 11.52 -4.32
C MET A 281 20.02 12.17 -3.01
N SER A 282 19.37 13.33 -3.11
CA SER A 282 18.60 13.87 -1.99
C SER A 282 17.19 13.26 -1.96
N PRO A 283 16.49 13.34 -0.81
CA PRO A 283 15.07 13.04 -0.75
C PRO A 283 14.29 13.77 -1.85
N PHE A 284 13.24 13.13 -2.36
CA PHE A 284 12.45 13.63 -3.46
C PHE A 284 11.54 14.80 -3.04
N GLY A 285 11.56 15.87 -3.82
CA GLY A 285 10.51 16.89 -3.83
C GLY A 285 9.43 16.50 -4.83
N GLN A 286 8.21 16.28 -4.36
CA GLN A 286 7.11 15.80 -5.20
C GLN A 286 6.36 16.97 -5.87
N LEU A 287 6.29 16.93 -7.21
CA LEU A 287 5.34 17.69 -8.02
C LEU A 287 4.20 16.74 -8.45
N PRO A 288 3.07 17.26 -8.98
CA PRO A 288 1.90 16.42 -9.28
C PRO A 288 2.15 15.23 -10.22
N ASP A 289 3.11 15.36 -11.13
CA ASP A 289 3.38 14.39 -12.20
C ASP A 289 4.84 13.91 -12.25
N ARG A 290 5.69 14.36 -11.32
CA ARG A 290 7.14 14.10 -11.36
C ARG A 290 7.79 14.38 -10.00
N VAL A 291 9.04 13.97 -9.84
CA VAL A 291 9.87 14.32 -8.69
C VAL A 291 11.04 15.20 -9.10
N VAL A 292 11.46 16.06 -8.17
CA VAL A 292 12.64 16.89 -8.27
C VAL A 292 13.61 16.49 -7.17
N PHE A 293 14.88 16.32 -7.50
CA PHE A 293 15.91 15.92 -6.54
C PHE A 293 17.27 16.45 -6.98
N THR A 294 18.27 16.27 -6.12
CA THR A 294 19.66 16.51 -6.50
C THR A 294 20.40 15.21 -6.60
N ALA A 295 21.24 15.06 -7.62
CA ALA A 295 22.05 13.88 -7.85
C ALA A 295 23.41 14.30 -8.45
N ASN A 296 24.43 13.49 -8.19
CA ASN A 296 25.77 13.61 -8.75
C ASN A 296 25.91 12.65 -9.93
N ASP A 297 26.35 13.16 -11.07
CA ASP A 297 26.51 12.41 -12.33
C ASP A 297 27.98 12.07 -12.65
N GLY A 298 28.86 12.22 -11.66
CA GLY A 298 30.31 12.06 -11.83
C GLY A 298 31.04 13.35 -12.24
N ASP A 299 30.33 14.30 -12.87
CA ASP A 299 30.83 15.64 -13.22
C ASP A 299 30.43 16.72 -12.20
N GLY A 300 29.52 16.38 -11.28
CA GLY A 300 29.18 17.15 -10.10
C GLY A 300 27.69 17.12 -9.76
N ARG A 301 27.34 17.62 -8.57
CA ARG A 301 25.93 17.62 -8.14
C ARG A 301 25.10 18.63 -8.92
N GLY A 302 23.93 18.22 -9.40
CA GLY A 302 22.95 19.06 -10.10
C GLY A 302 21.52 18.85 -9.58
N LEU A 303 20.61 19.69 -10.03
CA LEU A 303 19.17 19.51 -9.84
C LEU A 303 18.62 18.70 -11.02
N TRP A 304 17.83 17.67 -10.71
CA TRP A 304 17.26 16.70 -11.62
C TRP A 304 15.75 16.62 -11.46
N VAL A 305 15.10 16.15 -12.51
CA VAL A 305 13.67 15.82 -12.54
C VAL A 305 13.51 14.41 -13.08
N SER A 306 12.48 13.68 -12.63
CA SER A 306 12.09 12.38 -13.17
C SER A 306 10.58 12.17 -13.10
N ASP A 307 10.00 11.59 -14.14
CA ASP A 307 8.61 11.11 -14.19
C ASP A 307 8.51 9.59 -13.99
N GLY A 308 9.61 8.94 -13.57
CA GLY A 308 9.71 7.48 -13.45
C GLY A 308 10.20 6.77 -14.70
N THR A 309 10.39 7.50 -15.82
CA THR A 309 10.91 6.92 -17.07
C THR A 309 12.34 7.36 -17.33
N PHE A 310 13.08 6.55 -18.11
CA PHE A 310 14.44 6.91 -18.55
C PHE A 310 14.44 8.26 -19.31
N GLY A 311 13.45 8.48 -20.18
CA GLY A 311 13.34 9.66 -21.04
C GLY A 311 12.97 10.95 -20.28
N GLY A 312 12.12 10.84 -19.26
CA GLY A 312 11.74 11.96 -18.40
C GLY A 312 12.73 12.26 -17.26
N THR A 313 13.75 11.43 -17.08
CA THR A 313 14.80 11.64 -16.07
C THR A 313 15.93 12.50 -16.61
N THR A 314 15.98 13.78 -16.25
CA THR A 314 16.97 14.74 -16.79
C THR A 314 17.44 15.79 -15.79
N ARG A 315 18.66 16.30 -16.01
CA ARG A 315 19.24 17.42 -15.28
C ARG A 315 18.62 18.73 -15.74
N ILE A 316 18.10 19.52 -14.81
CA ILE A 316 17.41 20.80 -15.08
C ILE A 316 18.20 22.03 -14.63
N GLY A 317 19.29 21.85 -13.87
CA GLY A 317 20.19 22.96 -13.53
C GLY A 317 21.48 22.53 -12.83
N THR A 318 22.54 23.33 -13.01
CA THR A 318 23.72 23.33 -12.12
C THR A 318 23.50 24.42 -11.08
N MET A 319 23.61 24.10 -9.79
CA MET A 319 23.49 25.11 -8.74
C MET A 319 24.86 25.50 -8.19
N ASP A 320 25.06 26.81 -8.06
CA ASP A 320 26.25 27.37 -7.41
C ASP A 320 26.24 27.01 -5.92
N GLY A 321 27.32 26.38 -5.43
CA GLY A 321 27.58 26.25 -3.99
C GLY A 321 26.84 25.12 -3.28
N ASN A 322 27.51 23.99 -3.11
CA ASN A 322 27.32 22.98 -2.06
C ASN A 322 25.86 22.76 -1.59
N VAL A 323 24.98 22.42 -2.53
CA VAL A 323 23.61 21.93 -2.25
C VAL A 323 23.76 20.54 -1.64
N GLN A 324 24.00 20.47 -0.33
CA GLN A 324 24.26 19.19 0.32
C GLN A 324 22.95 18.44 0.57
N PHE A 325 21.84 19.11 0.92
CA PHE A 325 20.52 18.47 1.10
C PHE A 325 19.41 19.52 0.98
N PRO A 326 18.77 19.71 -0.19
CA PRO A 326 17.66 20.64 -0.32
C PRO A 326 16.40 20.02 0.29
N ASN A 327 15.79 20.72 1.25
CA ASN A 327 14.45 20.37 1.73
C ASN A 327 13.43 21.04 0.81
N PHE A 328 12.77 20.25 -0.03
CA PHE A 328 11.72 20.73 -0.93
C PHE A 328 10.39 20.85 -0.18
N ALA A 329 9.64 21.91 -0.45
CA ALA A 329 8.32 22.14 0.10
C ALA A 329 7.37 22.68 -0.97
N PRO A 330 6.19 22.08 -1.19
CA PRO A 330 5.21 22.62 -2.12
C PRO A 330 4.72 24.00 -1.71
N VAL A 331 4.51 24.87 -2.71
CA VAL A 331 4.02 26.24 -2.52
C VAL A 331 2.86 26.53 -3.46
N GLY A 332 1.96 27.45 -3.07
CA GLY A 332 0.77 27.78 -3.85
C GLY A 332 -0.20 26.59 -3.97
N ASP A 333 -0.37 26.09 -5.17
CA ASP A 333 -1.22 24.93 -5.50
C ASP A 333 -0.44 23.61 -5.59
N GLY A 334 0.86 23.61 -5.24
CA GLY A 334 1.73 22.43 -5.35
C GLY A 334 2.36 22.25 -6.73
N SER A 335 2.08 23.11 -7.71
CA SER A 335 2.76 23.09 -9.02
C SER A 335 4.22 23.55 -8.97
N ARG A 336 4.66 24.08 -7.83
CA ARG A 336 6.01 24.57 -7.58
C ARG A 336 6.51 24.13 -6.22
N LEU A 337 7.82 23.94 -6.13
CA LEU A 337 8.54 23.62 -4.91
C LEU A 337 9.46 24.78 -4.53
N VAL A 338 9.43 25.16 -3.26
CA VAL A 338 10.46 25.99 -2.65
C VAL A 338 11.51 25.08 -2.03
N PHE A 339 12.78 25.43 -2.20
CA PHE A 339 13.88 24.73 -1.57
C PHE A 339 15.02 25.68 -1.23
N ARG A 340 15.93 25.21 -0.37
CA ARG A 340 16.97 26.02 0.25
C ARG A 340 18.35 25.62 -0.25
N THR A 341 19.20 26.62 -0.44
CA THR A 341 20.66 26.45 -0.45
C THR A 341 21.24 27.18 0.77
N ARG A 342 22.56 27.12 0.99
CA ARG A 342 23.18 27.69 2.21
C ARG A 342 22.83 29.16 2.48
N ASP A 343 22.70 29.97 1.43
CA ASP A 343 22.61 31.43 1.49
C ASP A 343 21.44 32.01 0.65
N ALA A 344 20.55 31.13 0.17
CA ALA A 344 19.47 31.53 -0.71
C ALA A 344 18.25 30.60 -0.63
N LEU A 345 17.11 31.17 -0.99
CA LEU A 345 15.85 30.48 -1.19
C LEU A 345 15.52 30.46 -2.67
N TRP A 346 15.11 29.30 -3.17
CA TRP A 346 14.81 29.05 -4.58
C TRP A 346 13.41 28.49 -4.74
N VAL A 347 12.87 28.64 -5.95
CA VAL A 347 11.63 28.00 -6.40
C VAL A 347 11.90 27.23 -7.68
N THR A 348 11.18 26.14 -7.91
CA THR A 348 11.22 25.35 -9.15
C THR A 348 9.85 24.78 -9.49
N ASP A 349 9.52 24.73 -10.78
CA ASP A 349 8.38 23.99 -11.34
C ASP A 349 8.81 22.65 -11.99
N GLY A 350 10.04 22.21 -11.73
CA GLY A 350 10.63 21.03 -12.37
C GLY A 350 11.23 21.30 -13.76
N THR A 351 11.24 22.56 -14.22
CA THR A 351 11.90 22.96 -15.48
C THR A 351 13.09 23.89 -15.21
N SER A 352 14.02 23.93 -16.16
CA SER A 352 15.16 24.87 -16.09
C SER A 352 14.72 26.33 -16.15
N GLY A 353 13.64 26.64 -16.86
CA GLY A 353 13.11 28.01 -17.01
C GLY A 353 12.32 28.50 -15.79
N GLY A 354 11.66 27.60 -15.07
CA GLY A 354 10.93 27.91 -13.83
C GLY A 354 11.73 27.69 -12.55
N THR A 355 13.03 27.40 -12.65
CA THR A 355 13.94 27.31 -11.50
C THR A 355 14.66 28.63 -11.29
N GLU A 356 14.30 29.36 -10.23
CA GLU A 356 14.85 30.69 -9.95
C GLU A 356 15.07 30.97 -8.46
N ARG A 357 15.99 31.90 -8.18
CA ARG A 357 16.29 32.35 -6.81
C ARG A 357 15.33 33.46 -6.41
N ILE A 358 14.59 33.26 -5.32
CA ILE A 358 13.57 34.21 -4.83
C ILE A 358 14.06 35.06 -3.65
N ALA A 359 15.09 34.61 -2.91
CA ALA A 359 15.74 35.41 -1.88
C ALA A 359 17.24 35.08 -1.76
N SER A 360 18.05 36.04 -1.32
CA SER A 360 19.50 35.91 -1.14
C SER A 360 19.98 36.59 0.13
N GLY A 361 21.05 36.10 0.73
CA GLY A 361 21.58 36.65 1.98
C GLY A 361 20.74 36.28 3.21
N LEU A 362 19.88 35.26 3.06
CA LEU A 362 19.20 34.60 4.16
C LEU A 362 20.01 33.35 4.49
N ASP A 363 20.60 33.33 5.69
CA ASP A 363 21.14 32.10 6.25
C ASP A 363 19.97 31.25 6.74
N VAL A 364 19.74 30.16 6.02
CA VAL A 364 18.67 29.20 6.30
C VAL A 364 19.22 27.89 6.83
N SER A 365 20.47 27.89 7.31
CA SER A 365 21.17 26.71 7.87
C SER A 365 20.77 26.36 9.31
N GLY A 366 19.79 27.07 9.88
CA GLY A 366 19.29 26.86 11.24
C GLY A 366 18.60 25.51 11.45
N GLY A 367 19.38 24.45 11.70
CA GLY A 367 19.00 23.16 12.29
C GLY A 367 18.00 22.28 11.51
N GLU A 368 18.11 20.96 11.70
CA GLU A 368 17.21 19.95 11.10
C GLU A 368 15.73 20.11 11.49
N PHE A 369 15.44 20.80 12.60
CA PHE A 369 14.09 20.94 13.17
C PHE A 369 13.20 21.99 12.49
N ASN A 370 13.69 22.72 11.48
CA ASN A 370 12.97 23.83 10.83
C ASN A 370 12.82 23.63 9.32
N ALA A 371 12.51 22.41 8.87
CA ALA A 371 12.17 22.13 7.47
C ALA A 371 11.07 23.09 6.98
N PRO A 372 11.09 23.54 5.70
CA PRO A 372 10.07 24.45 5.21
C PRO A 372 8.70 23.76 5.25
N THR A 373 7.74 24.38 5.93
CA THR A 373 6.42 23.79 6.19
C THR A 373 5.35 24.45 5.32
N PRO A 374 4.73 23.72 4.39
CA PRO A 374 3.60 24.21 3.61
C PRO A 374 2.35 24.42 4.50
N VAL A 375 1.75 25.61 4.44
CA VAL A 375 0.48 25.94 5.11
C VAL A 375 -0.39 26.73 4.14
N GLY A 376 -1.35 26.04 3.53
CA GLY A 376 -2.15 26.62 2.44
C GLY A 376 -1.25 27.01 1.26
N PRO A 377 -1.38 28.23 0.69
CA PRO A 377 -0.57 28.65 -0.45
C PRO A 377 0.85 29.12 -0.08
N HIS A 378 1.21 29.11 1.21
CA HIS A 378 2.48 29.64 1.70
C HIS A 378 3.37 28.55 2.28
N VAL A 379 4.67 28.84 2.35
CA VAL A 379 5.67 28.04 3.06
C VAL A 379 6.27 28.87 4.18
N TYR A 380 6.32 28.27 5.38
CA TYR A 380 6.89 28.88 6.58
C TYR A 380 8.25 28.25 6.88
N PHE A 381 9.19 29.06 7.35
CA PHE A 381 10.55 28.61 7.61
C PHE A 381 11.30 29.51 8.59
N ALA A 382 12.35 28.98 9.22
CA ALA A 382 13.29 29.78 10.00
C ALA A 382 14.43 30.31 9.11
N ALA A 383 14.80 31.57 9.27
CA ALA A 383 15.93 32.18 8.57
C ALA A 383 16.52 33.37 9.33
N ASP A 384 17.82 33.61 9.11
CA ASP A 384 18.56 34.78 9.58
C ASP A 384 18.98 35.69 8.40
N ASP A 385 18.62 36.97 8.45
CA ASP A 385 19.01 37.98 7.47
C ASP A 385 20.33 38.71 7.81
N GLY A 386 21.01 38.26 8.87
CA GLY A 386 22.21 38.85 9.45
C GLY A 386 21.95 40.09 10.29
N VAL A 387 20.68 40.46 10.51
CA VAL A 387 20.27 41.64 11.29
C VAL A 387 19.40 41.24 12.47
N HIS A 388 18.42 40.35 12.25
CA HIS A 388 17.40 39.99 13.23
C HIS A 388 17.63 38.62 13.90
N GLY A 389 18.73 37.93 13.60
CA GLY A 389 18.94 36.56 14.06
C GLY A 389 17.99 35.58 13.37
N ASN A 390 17.95 34.34 13.84
CA ASN A 390 17.08 33.30 13.31
C ASN A 390 15.62 33.51 13.73
N GLU A 391 14.77 33.92 12.79
CA GLU A 391 13.38 34.31 13.03
C GLU A 391 12.40 33.55 12.11
N LEU A 392 11.10 33.73 12.31
CA LEU A 392 10.05 33.09 11.49
C LEU A 392 9.76 33.89 10.21
N TRP A 393 9.90 33.22 9.06
CA TRP A 393 9.66 33.75 7.71
C TRP A 393 8.53 33.03 6.99
N ILE A 394 7.97 33.72 6.01
CA ILE A 394 6.94 33.22 5.10
C ILE A 394 7.31 33.51 3.65
N THR A 395 6.95 32.62 2.74
CA THR A 395 7.01 32.84 1.28
C THR A 395 5.77 32.29 0.59
N ASP A 396 5.35 32.93 -0.51
CA ASP A 396 4.36 32.42 -1.47
C ASP A 396 5.03 31.86 -2.75
N GLY A 397 6.36 31.67 -2.70
CA GLY A 397 7.16 31.24 -3.84
C GLY A 397 7.59 32.39 -4.75
N THR A 398 7.38 33.64 -4.34
CA THR A 398 7.87 34.85 -5.05
C THR A 398 8.83 35.66 -4.18
N ALA A 399 9.68 36.47 -4.80
CA ALA A 399 10.57 37.37 -4.09
C ALA A 399 9.81 38.45 -3.28
N GLU A 400 8.67 38.93 -3.77
CA GLU A 400 7.87 39.96 -3.08
C GLU A 400 7.10 39.39 -1.87
N GLY A 401 6.63 38.14 -1.97
CA GLY A 401 5.95 37.45 -0.88
C GLY A 401 6.88 36.82 0.16
N THR A 402 8.19 36.87 -0.05
CA THR A 402 9.20 36.35 0.90
C THR A 402 9.57 37.41 1.93
N ARG A 403 9.20 37.20 3.20
CA ARG A 403 9.43 38.17 4.29
C ARG A 403 9.43 37.55 5.68
N MET A 404 10.10 38.20 6.63
CA MET A 404 9.97 37.93 8.06
C MET A 404 8.56 38.29 8.53
N ILE A 405 7.96 37.47 9.40
CA ILE A 405 6.64 37.75 9.97
C ILE A 405 6.78 38.78 11.09
N GLN A 406 7.64 38.50 12.06
CA GLN A 406 7.90 39.34 13.22
C GLN A 406 9.27 38.98 13.81
N ASP A 407 9.99 39.98 14.30
CA ASP A 407 11.18 39.82 15.16
C ASP A 407 10.67 39.57 16.60
N MET A 408 10.65 38.29 17.02
CA MET A 408 10.16 37.90 18.35
C MET A 408 11.19 38.16 19.45
N THR A 409 12.49 38.12 19.12
CA THR A 409 13.60 38.39 20.03
C THR A 409 14.37 39.64 19.59
N PRO A 410 13.96 40.86 20.03
CA PRO A 410 14.42 42.10 19.42
C PRO A 410 15.95 42.24 19.28
N GLY A 411 16.40 42.49 18.06
CA GLY A 411 17.81 42.71 17.74
C GLY A 411 18.45 41.49 17.07
N ALA A 412 19.75 41.26 17.28
CA ALA A 412 20.46 40.14 16.65
C ALA A 412 20.40 38.84 17.49
N GLY A 413 19.35 38.68 18.29
CA GLY A 413 19.16 37.49 19.12
C GLY A 413 18.29 36.48 18.36
N ASP A 414 18.63 35.19 18.43
CA ASP A 414 17.82 34.16 17.79
C ASP A 414 16.55 33.89 18.61
N THR A 415 15.41 33.74 17.93
CA THR A 415 14.21 33.15 18.53
C THR A 415 14.30 31.62 18.43
N PRO A 416 14.33 30.88 19.55
CA PRO A 416 14.31 29.42 19.54
C PRO A 416 12.97 28.89 19.00
N LEU A 417 12.90 28.61 17.70
CA LEU A 417 11.73 28.05 17.02
C LEU A 417 11.78 26.51 16.95
N ASP A 418 10.62 25.87 17.10
CA ASP A 418 10.48 24.41 17.06
C ASP A 418 9.05 24.00 16.61
N ARG A 419 8.89 22.76 16.14
CA ARG A 419 7.60 22.09 15.87
C ARG A 419 6.63 22.86 14.97
N PHE A 420 7.07 23.22 13.76
CA PHE A 420 6.18 23.79 12.74
C PHE A 420 5.13 22.77 12.29
N THR A 421 3.87 23.03 12.62
CA THR A 421 2.75 22.10 12.36
C THR A 421 1.58 22.85 11.76
N VAL A 422 0.97 22.28 10.72
CA VAL A 422 -0.24 22.84 10.10
C VAL A 422 -1.40 22.72 11.08
N LEU A 423 -2.16 23.80 11.26
CA LEU A 423 -3.46 23.80 11.95
C LEU A 423 -4.55 24.13 10.93
N ASP A 424 -5.32 23.12 10.55
CA ASP A 424 -6.52 23.30 9.74
C ASP A 424 -7.74 23.42 10.66
N THR A 425 -8.52 24.50 10.54
CA THR A 425 -9.79 24.66 11.27
C THR A 425 -10.99 24.68 10.32
N GLY A 426 -10.83 24.12 9.11
CA GLY A 426 -11.90 23.92 8.11
C GLY A 426 -12.92 22.84 8.49
N ASP A 427 -14.08 22.84 7.80
CA ASP A 427 -15.31 22.09 8.10
C ASP A 427 -15.23 20.55 7.96
N THR A 428 -14.18 19.90 8.45
CA THR A 428 -14.18 18.46 8.68
C THR A 428 -14.79 18.17 10.05
N PRO A 429 -15.86 17.33 10.14
CA PRO A 429 -16.33 16.85 11.43
C PRO A 429 -15.19 16.11 12.14
N PRO A 430 -15.12 16.12 13.48
CA PRO A 430 -14.23 15.21 14.18
C PRO A 430 -14.50 13.77 13.70
N PRO A 431 -13.48 12.88 13.67
CA PRO A 431 -13.69 11.46 13.38
C PRO A 431 -14.85 10.93 14.22
N ALA A 432 -15.74 10.14 13.63
CA ALA A 432 -16.86 9.55 14.36
C ALA A 432 -16.29 8.69 15.50
N GLY A 433 -16.37 9.20 16.73
CA GLY A 433 -15.87 8.50 17.91
C GLY A 433 -16.61 7.18 18.09
N PHE A 434 -15.86 6.08 18.05
CA PHE A 434 -16.31 4.81 18.59
C PHE A 434 -16.13 4.88 20.10
N ILE A 435 -17.23 5.06 20.84
CA ILE A 435 -17.24 4.84 22.28
C ILE A 435 -17.40 3.34 22.51
N GLU A 436 -16.30 2.63 22.77
CA GLU A 436 -16.38 1.33 23.44
C GLU A 436 -16.63 1.57 24.93
N ALA A 437 -17.72 1.00 25.44
CA ALA A 437 -18.09 1.10 26.84
C ALA A 437 -17.17 0.22 27.70
N THR A 438 -16.06 0.77 28.19
CA THR A 438 -15.28 0.16 29.25
C THR A 438 -15.62 0.81 30.59
N GLU A 439 -16.04 -0.04 31.53
CA GLU A 439 -16.31 0.23 32.94
C GLU A 439 -17.58 1.02 33.29
N ALA A 440 -18.56 0.28 33.83
CA ALA A 440 -19.71 0.86 34.49
C ALA A 440 -19.29 1.44 35.85
N GLU A 441 -18.78 2.67 35.88
CA GLU A 441 -18.85 3.48 37.09
C GLU A 441 -20.28 3.98 37.30
N GLU A 442 -20.76 3.78 38.52
CA GLU A 442 -22.11 4.08 38.97
C GLU A 442 -22.34 5.59 39.05
N VAL A 443 -22.69 6.23 37.92
CA VAL A 443 -23.10 7.64 37.93
C VAL A 443 -24.52 7.75 38.47
N HIS A 444 -24.64 8.05 39.76
CA HIS A 444 -25.90 8.52 40.35
C HIS A 444 -26.17 9.97 39.94
N ASP A 445 -27.35 10.17 39.37
CA ASP A 445 -28.11 11.43 39.30
C ASP A 445 -27.70 12.48 38.25
N LEU A 446 -28.36 12.43 37.08
CA LEU A 446 -28.82 13.63 36.38
C LEU A 446 -30.26 13.42 35.87
N GLY A 447 -31.20 14.09 36.52
CA GLY A 447 -32.60 14.11 36.12
C GLY A 447 -32.84 14.83 34.78
N ALA A 448 -33.34 14.08 33.78
CA ALA A 448 -34.14 14.57 32.66
C ALA A 448 -35.07 13.45 32.13
N PRO A 449 -36.27 13.76 31.60
CA PRO A 449 -37.34 12.78 31.40
C PRO A 449 -37.17 11.96 30.11
N GLY A 450 -37.00 10.64 30.22
CA GLY A 450 -36.94 9.74 29.06
C GLY A 450 -36.58 8.27 29.29
N VAL A 451 -36.63 7.77 30.53
CA VAL A 451 -36.20 6.39 30.84
C VAL A 451 -37.39 5.42 30.83
N THR A 452 -37.36 4.42 29.95
CA THR A 452 -38.18 3.19 30.05
C THR A 452 -37.28 1.98 30.29
N GLY A 453 -37.39 1.38 31.49
CA GLY A 453 -37.02 -0.03 31.71
C GLY A 453 -36.02 -0.29 32.83
N VAL A 454 -36.51 -0.83 33.94
CA VAL A 454 -35.76 -1.28 35.13
C VAL A 454 -35.37 -2.76 34.97
N ARG A 455 -34.10 -3.12 35.23
CA ARG A 455 -33.69 -4.53 35.43
C ARG A 455 -34.02 -4.97 36.86
N GLY A 456 -34.91 -5.94 37.00
CA GLY A 456 -35.08 -6.72 38.23
C GLY A 456 -34.88 -8.21 37.92
N ARG A 457 -34.08 -8.92 38.73
CA ARG A 457 -33.96 -10.38 38.67
C ARG A 457 -35.24 -11.04 39.22
N PRO A 458 -35.76 -12.11 38.59
CA PRO A 458 -36.60 -13.08 39.28
C PRO A 458 -35.80 -14.35 39.61
N ALA A 459 -35.81 -14.72 40.89
CA ALA A 459 -35.43 -16.04 41.37
C ALA A 459 -36.65 -16.99 41.31
N ASP A 460 -36.36 -18.28 41.07
CA ASP A 460 -37.17 -19.48 41.30
C ASP A 460 -38.56 -19.63 40.61
N LEU A 461 -38.66 -20.53 39.62
CA LEU A 461 -39.33 -21.85 39.75
C LEU A 461 -39.53 -22.58 38.39
N ALA A 462 -38.88 -23.76 38.31
CA ALA A 462 -39.36 -25.04 37.77
C ALA A 462 -39.67 -25.24 36.26
N ASP A 463 -38.74 -26.01 35.68
CA ASP A 463 -38.92 -27.14 34.74
C ASP A 463 -38.56 -26.93 33.25
N ASP A 464 -37.57 -27.74 32.87
CA ASP A 464 -37.01 -28.14 31.59
C ASP A 464 -36.26 -27.16 30.64
N ARG A 465 -34.96 -27.48 30.53
CA ARG A 465 -33.95 -27.20 29.49
C ARG A 465 -33.41 -25.78 29.36
N LEU A 466 -32.28 -25.58 30.05
CA LEU A 466 -31.26 -24.57 29.72
C LEU A 466 -30.82 -24.73 28.26
N THR A 467 -31.08 -23.72 27.44
CA THR A 467 -30.32 -23.49 26.20
C THR A 467 -29.09 -22.68 26.57
N ASN A 468 -27.92 -23.32 26.59
CA ASN A 468 -26.65 -22.62 26.75
C ASN A 468 -26.35 -21.90 25.42
N TRP A 469 -26.18 -20.58 25.46
CA TRP A 469 -25.76 -19.77 24.32
C TRP A 469 -24.39 -19.22 24.69
N ASP A 470 -23.37 -19.54 23.90
CA ASP A 470 -22.09 -18.83 23.97
C ASP A 470 -22.10 -17.77 22.86
N LEU A 471 -22.15 -16.50 23.27
CA LEU A 471 -22.08 -15.34 22.39
C LEU A 471 -20.67 -14.77 22.57
N THR A 472 -19.74 -15.17 21.70
CA THR A 472 -18.43 -14.54 21.59
C THR A 472 -18.43 -13.61 20.39
N GLY A 473 -18.57 -12.29 20.62
CA GLY A 473 -18.52 -11.27 19.56
C GLY A 473 -19.22 -9.95 19.91
N ASN A 474 -18.72 -8.84 19.36
CA ASN A 474 -19.08 -7.46 19.70
C ASN A 474 -20.57 -7.10 19.42
N SER A 475 -21.26 -6.69 20.49
CA SER A 475 -22.40 -5.74 20.60
C SER A 475 -23.85 -6.09 20.14
N SER A 476 -24.78 -5.86 21.08
CA SER A 476 -26.21 -5.49 20.95
C SER A 476 -27.19 -6.35 20.13
N ALA A 477 -27.47 -7.58 20.57
CA ALA A 477 -28.70 -8.30 20.17
C ALA A 477 -29.90 -7.90 21.06
N ILE A 478 -31.02 -7.47 20.48
CA ILE A 478 -32.35 -7.54 21.12
C ILE A 478 -33.07 -8.74 20.51
N ILE A 479 -33.17 -9.82 21.28
CA ILE A 479 -33.95 -11.01 20.90
C ILE A 479 -35.37 -10.82 21.43
N LEU A 480 -36.35 -10.66 20.54
CA LEU A 480 -37.78 -10.67 20.88
C LEU A 480 -38.38 -12.02 20.46
N LEU A 481 -38.51 -12.94 21.41
CA LEU A 481 -39.22 -14.20 21.21
C LEU A 481 -40.74 -13.97 21.26
N GLY A 482 -41.40 -14.10 20.10
CA GLY A 482 -42.86 -14.14 20.00
C GLY A 482 -43.37 -15.54 19.69
N TYR A 483 -43.99 -16.22 20.66
CA TYR A 483 -44.68 -17.49 20.42
C TYR A 483 -46.11 -17.23 19.92
N ILE A 484 -46.47 -17.77 18.74
CA ILE A 484 -47.87 -17.91 18.33
C ILE A 484 -48.31 -19.35 18.61
N TYR A 485 -49.14 -19.54 19.63
CA TYR A 485 -49.80 -20.83 19.86
C TYR A 485 -50.96 -21.01 18.84
N GLY A 486 -50.83 -22.00 17.95
CA GLY A 486 -51.97 -22.64 17.30
C GLY A 486 -52.50 -23.80 18.16
N PRO A 487 -53.80 -24.12 18.14
CA PRO A 487 -54.35 -25.20 18.95
C PRO A 487 -53.83 -26.56 18.50
N SER A 488 -53.74 -27.47 19.47
CA SER A 488 -53.23 -28.84 19.39
C SER A 488 -53.68 -29.64 18.16
N GLU A 489 -52.77 -30.49 17.68
CA GLU A 489 -52.90 -31.57 16.68
C GLU A 489 -52.23 -31.32 15.31
N ARG A 490 -50.91 -31.06 15.29
CA ARG A 490 -49.93 -31.57 14.30
C ARG A 490 -48.50 -31.49 14.85
N PRO A 491 -47.61 -32.48 14.65
CA PRO A 491 -46.21 -32.44 15.08
C PRO A 491 -45.26 -31.91 13.99
N ASP A 492 -45.69 -30.89 13.24
CA ASP A 492 -44.91 -30.30 12.15
C ASP A 492 -44.54 -28.87 12.62
N LEU A 493 -43.56 -28.79 13.53
CA LEU A 493 -43.11 -27.52 14.10
C LEU A 493 -42.16 -26.83 13.12
N LEU A 494 -42.71 -25.96 12.26
CA LEU A 494 -41.95 -24.86 11.68
C LEU A 494 -41.71 -23.83 12.80
N ALA A 495 -40.50 -23.80 13.33
CA ALA A 495 -40.06 -22.68 14.13
C ALA A 495 -39.80 -21.51 13.18
N SER A 496 -40.74 -20.55 13.11
CA SER A 496 -40.48 -19.28 12.44
C SER A 496 -39.63 -18.42 13.38
N LEU A 497 -38.33 -18.36 13.10
CA LEU A 497 -37.40 -17.47 13.80
C LEU A 497 -37.45 -16.09 13.13
N LEU A 498 -38.01 -15.10 13.82
CA LEU A 498 -37.90 -13.71 13.39
C LEU A 498 -36.62 -13.12 13.98
N VAL A 499 -35.55 -13.08 13.19
CA VAL A 499 -34.31 -12.38 13.54
C VAL A 499 -34.40 -10.98 12.94
N THR A 500 -34.24 -9.96 13.77
CA THR A 500 -34.05 -8.57 13.31
C THR A 500 -32.61 -8.21 13.60
N LEU A 501 -31.78 -8.22 12.56
CA LEU A 501 -30.37 -7.83 12.63
C LEU A 501 -30.26 -6.33 12.32
N VAL A 502 -29.42 -5.62 13.07
CA VAL A 502 -29.09 -4.20 12.85
C VAL A 502 -27.60 -4.00 12.49
N SER A 503 -26.83 -5.10 12.40
CA SER A 503 -25.43 -5.19 11.95
C SER A 503 -25.02 -6.67 11.75
N SER A 504 -23.79 -6.89 11.27
CA SER A 504 -23.15 -8.20 11.02
C SER A 504 -23.24 -9.17 12.21
N ALA A 505 -23.62 -10.44 11.96
CA ALA A 505 -23.68 -11.51 12.96
C ALA A 505 -23.36 -12.88 12.32
N SER A 506 -22.74 -13.79 13.09
CA SER A 506 -22.58 -15.20 12.75
C SER A 506 -23.65 -16.06 13.45
N LEU A 507 -24.16 -17.10 12.77
CA LEU A 507 -25.21 -17.99 13.30
C LEU A 507 -24.84 -19.45 13.01
N SER A 508 -24.65 -20.24 14.06
CA SER A 508 -24.42 -21.70 13.98
C SER A 508 -25.57 -22.44 14.67
N LEU A 509 -26.14 -23.47 14.03
CA LEU A 509 -27.28 -24.23 14.54
C LEU A 509 -27.03 -25.74 14.42
N ASP A 510 -26.99 -26.43 15.56
CA ASP A 510 -27.10 -27.89 15.68
C ASP A 510 -28.47 -28.21 16.30
N THR A 511 -29.43 -28.65 15.47
CA THR A 511 -30.83 -28.85 15.87
C THR A 511 -31.09 -30.26 16.41
N ASN A 512 -30.16 -31.19 16.21
CA ASN A 512 -30.34 -32.60 16.53
C ASN A 512 -29.42 -33.10 17.68
N LEU A 513 -28.43 -32.31 18.08
CA LEU A 513 -27.46 -32.53 19.16
C LEU A 513 -26.49 -33.71 18.94
N ASP A 514 -26.12 -33.99 17.69
CA ASP A 514 -25.11 -35.00 17.35
C ASP A 514 -23.68 -34.43 17.28
N GLY A 515 -23.52 -33.11 17.33
CA GLY A 515 -22.24 -32.42 17.27
C GLY A 515 -21.73 -32.15 15.85
N ALA A 516 -22.56 -32.36 14.82
CA ALA A 516 -22.36 -31.88 13.46
C ALA A 516 -23.43 -30.83 13.09
N PHE A 517 -23.12 -29.89 12.19
CA PHE A 517 -24.08 -28.88 11.76
C PHE A 517 -25.10 -29.46 10.76
N ASP A 518 -26.39 -29.18 10.97
CA ASP A 518 -27.47 -29.72 10.13
C ASP A 518 -27.55 -29.06 8.74
N THR A 519 -27.78 -29.86 7.70
CA THR A 519 -27.45 -29.59 6.27
C THR A 519 -28.49 -28.75 5.47
N GLU A 520 -29.49 -28.10 6.07
CA GLU A 520 -30.42 -27.27 5.27
C GLU A 520 -30.95 -26.05 6.04
N ILE A 521 -30.51 -24.86 5.65
CA ILE A 521 -30.97 -23.56 6.17
C ILE A 521 -31.75 -22.86 5.05
N THR A 522 -33.03 -22.51 5.29
CA THR A 522 -33.84 -21.71 4.35
C THR A 522 -34.22 -20.38 4.99
N PHE A 523 -33.83 -19.27 4.35
CA PHE A 523 -34.23 -17.91 4.75
C PHE A 523 -35.38 -17.42 3.85
N GLU A 524 -36.50 -16.97 4.44
CA GLU A 524 -37.60 -16.31 3.71
C GLU A 524 -37.72 -14.85 4.17
N GLY A 525 -37.45 -13.88 3.28
CA GLY A 525 -37.53 -12.45 3.60
C GLY A 525 -36.96 -11.52 2.51
N ASP A 526 -37.17 -10.22 2.68
CA ASP A 526 -36.50 -9.16 1.91
C ASP A 526 -35.26 -8.71 2.69
N PHE A 527 -34.07 -8.93 2.13
CA PHE A 527 -32.77 -8.71 2.78
C PHE A 527 -31.98 -7.57 2.15
N SER A 528 -32.63 -6.65 1.43
CA SER A 528 -31.93 -5.51 0.83
C SER A 528 -31.11 -4.74 1.89
N GLY A 529 -29.77 -4.71 1.73
CA GLY A 529 -28.86 -3.95 2.59
C GLY A 529 -28.31 -4.68 3.82
N VAL A 530 -28.25 -6.02 3.81
CA VAL A 530 -27.63 -6.83 4.87
C VAL A 530 -26.52 -7.71 4.29
N ASP A 531 -25.29 -7.54 4.76
CA ASP A 531 -24.18 -8.45 4.47
C ASP A 531 -24.37 -9.74 5.28
N LEU A 532 -24.43 -10.88 4.59
CA LEU A 532 -24.58 -12.21 5.19
C LEU A 532 -23.27 -12.99 5.02
N HIS A 533 -22.60 -13.25 6.13
CA HIS A 533 -21.37 -14.06 6.16
C HIS A 533 -21.72 -15.48 6.63
N PHE A 534 -21.32 -16.50 5.87
CA PHE A 534 -21.48 -17.91 6.24
C PHE A 534 -20.11 -18.55 6.41
N THR A 535 -19.92 -19.33 7.47
CA THR A 535 -18.74 -20.17 7.67
C THR A 535 -19.21 -21.61 7.76
N VAL A 536 -18.62 -22.50 6.98
CA VAL A 536 -18.96 -23.93 6.93
C VAL A 536 -17.80 -24.70 7.54
N GLU A 537 -18.08 -25.60 8.49
CA GLU A 537 -17.07 -26.35 9.25
C GLU A 537 -17.07 -27.87 8.92
N ASP A 538 -17.76 -28.29 7.85
CA ASP A 538 -17.71 -29.69 7.39
C ASP A 538 -17.95 -29.80 5.87
N GLY A 539 -16.96 -30.36 5.16
CA GLY A 539 -16.74 -30.38 3.71
C GLY A 539 -17.75 -31.17 2.86
N ASN A 540 -19.05 -31.06 3.15
CA ASN A 540 -20.12 -31.69 2.38
C ASN A 540 -21.38 -30.82 2.22
N THR A 541 -21.27 -29.51 2.46
CA THR A 541 -22.42 -28.60 2.42
C THR A 541 -22.59 -27.99 1.03
N THR A 542 -23.72 -28.26 0.37
CA THR A 542 -24.10 -27.55 -0.87
C THR A 542 -24.91 -26.31 -0.51
N ILE A 543 -24.31 -25.11 -0.61
CA ILE A 543 -25.05 -23.86 -0.45
C ILE A 543 -25.86 -23.60 -1.71
N THR A 544 -27.20 -23.76 -1.65
CA THR A 544 -28.07 -23.53 -2.82
C THR A 544 -29.33 -22.74 -2.44
N THR A 545 -29.35 -21.40 -2.49
CA THR A 545 -30.59 -20.58 -2.31
C THR A 545 -30.39 -19.14 -2.87
N VAL A 546 -31.33 -18.31 -3.37
CA VAL A 546 -32.74 -18.33 -3.84
C VAL A 546 -32.79 -17.39 -5.08
N PRO A 547 -33.55 -17.65 -6.16
CA PRO A 547 -33.64 -16.72 -7.29
C PRO A 547 -34.28 -15.36 -6.90
N GLY A 548 -33.55 -14.25 -7.09
CA GLY A 548 -34.13 -12.90 -7.09
C GLY A 548 -33.56 -11.85 -6.13
N ALA A 549 -32.43 -12.09 -5.45
CA ALA A 549 -31.69 -11.04 -4.73
C ALA A 549 -30.74 -10.31 -5.69
N ALA A 550 -30.69 -8.98 -5.64
CA ALA A 550 -29.86 -8.16 -6.53
C ALA A 550 -28.50 -7.80 -5.89
N LEU A 551 -27.41 -8.03 -6.62
CA LEU A 551 -26.18 -7.22 -6.77
C LEU A 551 -25.51 -6.67 -5.50
N THR A 552 -25.34 -7.48 -4.45
CA THR A 552 -24.48 -7.13 -3.29
C THR A 552 -23.29 -8.08 -3.23
N PRO A 553 -22.06 -7.57 -2.96
CA PRO A 553 -20.88 -8.40 -2.80
C PRO A 553 -21.06 -9.54 -1.79
N LEU A 554 -20.74 -10.77 -2.19
CA LEU A 554 -20.70 -11.95 -1.34
C LEU A 554 -19.25 -12.31 -1.02
N THR A 555 -18.95 -12.60 0.25
CA THR A 555 -17.67 -13.17 0.64
C THR A 555 -17.84 -14.63 1.06
N LEU A 556 -17.08 -15.54 0.44
CA LEU A 556 -17.03 -16.98 0.73
C LEU A 556 -15.59 -17.40 1.03
N VAL A 557 -15.42 -18.23 2.05
CA VAL A 557 -14.14 -18.82 2.43
C VAL A 557 -14.34 -20.31 2.70
N GLY A 558 -13.49 -21.13 2.09
CA GLY A 558 -13.42 -22.58 2.27
C GLY A 558 -12.72 -23.02 3.55
N ASP A 559 -12.34 -24.29 3.60
CA ASP A 559 -11.57 -24.92 4.67
C ASP A 559 -10.33 -25.63 4.09
N ALA A 560 -9.76 -26.61 4.79
CA ALA A 560 -8.55 -27.30 4.32
C ALA A 560 -8.83 -28.55 3.46
N ASP A 561 -10.11 -28.83 3.19
CA ASP A 561 -10.57 -29.92 2.35
C ASP A 561 -11.11 -29.37 1.02
N GLY A 562 -11.21 -30.20 -0.02
CA GLY A 562 -11.77 -29.75 -1.30
C GLY A 562 -13.23 -29.31 -1.21
N ASN A 563 -13.51 -28.08 -1.61
CA ASN A 563 -14.79 -27.40 -1.50
C ASN A 563 -15.45 -27.11 -2.87
N LEU A 564 -16.75 -26.85 -2.85
CA LEU A 564 -17.48 -26.27 -3.99
C LEU A 564 -18.03 -24.92 -3.56
N LEU A 565 -17.41 -23.85 -4.03
CA LEU A 565 -17.71 -22.47 -3.68
C LEU A 565 -18.30 -21.76 -4.90
N SER A 566 -19.42 -21.06 -4.71
CA SER A 566 -20.10 -20.35 -5.79
C SER A 566 -20.60 -18.99 -5.33
N GLY A 567 -20.09 -17.94 -5.96
CA GLY A 567 -20.64 -16.60 -6.00
C GLY A 567 -22.03 -16.55 -6.65
N ARG A 568 -22.45 -15.33 -7.01
CA ARG A 568 -23.77 -14.95 -7.50
C ARG A 568 -23.62 -13.93 -8.63
N ASP A 569 -24.74 -13.32 -9.02
CA ASP A 569 -24.73 -12.09 -9.79
C ASP A 569 -24.36 -10.91 -8.84
N GLY A 570 -23.18 -10.31 -8.97
CA GLY A 570 -22.60 -9.26 -8.14
C GLY A 570 -21.07 -9.37 -8.08
N ASN A 571 -20.38 -8.38 -7.50
CA ASN A 571 -18.92 -8.43 -7.34
C ASN A 571 -18.55 -9.18 -6.07
N ASP A 572 -18.16 -10.44 -6.17
CA ASP A 572 -17.96 -11.34 -5.05
C ASP A 572 -16.48 -11.53 -4.68
N THR A 573 -16.21 -12.16 -3.54
CA THR A 573 -14.88 -12.56 -3.09
C THR A 573 -14.93 -13.99 -2.59
N VAL A 574 -14.22 -14.91 -3.25
CA VAL A 574 -14.26 -16.34 -2.93
C VAL A 574 -12.85 -16.88 -2.73
N ARG A 575 -12.61 -17.61 -1.64
CA ARG A 575 -11.30 -18.21 -1.31
C ARG A 575 -11.44 -19.70 -1.01
N GLY A 576 -10.70 -20.56 -1.70
CA GLY A 576 -10.67 -22.02 -1.48
C GLY A 576 -9.89 -22.41 -0.22
N LEU A 577 -8.69 -21.85 -0.03
CA LEU A 577 -7.69 -22.22 0.99
C LEU A 577 -6.93 -23.49 0.60
N ASP A 578 -6.75 -24.47 1.49
CA ASP A 578 -6.06 -25.71 1.11
C ASP A 578 -7.11 -26.69 0.56
N GLY A 579 -6.77 -27.52 -0.42
CA GLY A 579 -7.69 -28.56 -0.84
C GLY A 579 -7.60 -28.88 -2.32
N ALA A 580 -8.74 -29.21 -2.90
CA ALA A 580 -8.90 -29.29 -4.34
C ALA A 580 -10.28 -28.71 -4.60
N ASP A 581 -10.30 -27.41 -4.78
CA ASP A 581 -11.47 -26.58 -4.73
C ASP A 581 -12.07 -26.37 -6.11
N ARG A 582 -13.38 -26.13 -6.12
CA ARG A 582 -14.08 -25.64 -7.29
C ARG A 582 -14.74 -24.31 -6.95
N VAL A 583 -14.22 -23.24 -7.53
CA VAL A 583 -14.61 -21.86 -7.28
C VAL A 583 -15.31 -21.30 -8.52
N LEU A 584 -16.49 -20.71 -8.33
CA LEU A 584 -17.31 -20.10 -9.39
C LEU A 584 -17.67 -18.67 -8.98
N GLY A 585 -17.30 -17.65 -9.74
CA GLY A 585 -17.72 -16.25 -9.54
C GLY A 585 -19.16 -16.01 -10.01
N ASN A 586 -19.44 -16.42 -11.25
CA ASN A 586 -20.69 -16.30 -12.01
C ASN A 586 -20.84 -15.00 -12.77
N GLY A 587 -21.26 -13.90 -12.17
CA GLY A 587 -21.39 -12.66 -12.94
C GLY A 587 -21.22 -11.44 -12.08
N GLY A 588 -20.55 -10.41 -12.56
CA GLY A 588 -20.02 -9.30 -11.76
C GLY A 588 -18.50 -9.29 -11.83
N HIS A 589 -17.86 -8.37 -11.10
CA HIS A 589 -16.40 -8.28 -11.04
C HIS A 589 -15.91 -8.98 -9.78
N ASP A 590 -15.54 -10.24 -9.90
CA ASP A 590 -15.25 -11.16 -8.81
C ASP A 590 -13.76 -11.19 -8.45
N SER A 591 -13.46 -11.51 -7.19
CA SER A 591 -12.12 -11.82 -6.70
C SER A 591 -12.08 -13.28 -6.26
N LEU A 592 -11.41 -14.12 -7.03
CA LEU A 592 -11.31 -15.56 -6.79
C LEU A 592 -9.88 -15.96 -6.40
N ASP A 593 -9.74 -16.85 -5.43
CA ASP A 593 -8.46 -17.37 -4.93
C ASP A 593 -8.63 -18.88 -4.67
N GLY A 594 -7.84 -19.71 -5.35
CA GLY A 594 -7.86 -21.18 -5.20
C GLY A 594 -7.22 -21.56 -3.88
N GLY A 595 -5.95 -21.17 -3.71
CA GLY A 595 -5.19 -21.32 -2.49
C GLY A 595 -4.05 -22.32 -2.66
N LEU A 596 -4.07 -23.46 -1.96
CA LEU A 596 -3.14 -24.56 -2.18
C LEU A 596 -3.88 -25.78 -2.66
N GLY A 597 -3.38 -26.39 -3.72
CA GLY A 597 -3.81 -27.70 -4.17
C GLY A 597 -4.12 -27.73 -5.64
N ALA A 598 -5.16 -28.45 -6.04
CA ALA A 598 -5.47 -28.63 -7.46
C ALA A 598 -6.89 -28.14 -7.72
N ASP A 599 -7.00 -26.88 -8.07
CA ASP A 599 -8.24 -26.13 -8.04
C ASP A 599 -8.82 -25.94 -9.45
N THR A 600 -10.11 -25.64 -9.48
CA THR A 600 -10.82 -25.26 -10.70
C THR A 600 -11.57 -23.97 -10.46
N LEU A 601 -11.11 -22.89 -11.10
CA LEU A 601 -11.65 -21.55 -10.94
C LEU A 601 -12.39 -21.12 -12.19
N ASN A 602 -13.53 -20.45 -12.03
CA ASN A 602 -14.30 -19.86 -13.11
C ASN A 602 -14.77 -18.46 -12.69
N GLY A 603 -14.26 -17.41 -13.34
CA GLY A 603 -14.67 -16.01 -13.09
C GLY A 603 -16.13 -15.81 -13.49
N GLY A 604 -16.41 -15.91 -14.78
CA GLY A 604 -17.77 -15.84 -15.32
C GLY A 604 -17.97 -14.60 -16.17
N ASP A 605 -19.06 -13.86 -16.00
CA ASP A 605 -19.29 -12.61 -16.73
C ASP A 605 -18.75 -11.41 -15.91
N GLY A 606 -17.89 -10.57 -16.45
CA GLY A 606 -17.36 -9.34 -15.83
C GLY A 606 -15.85 -9.36 -15.75
N ASP A 607 -15.23 -8.19 -15.52
CA ASP A 607 -13.77 -8.06 -15.34
C ASP A 607 -13.36 -8.65 -13.96
N ASP A 608 -12.81 -9.85 -13.94
CA ASP A 608 -12.51 -10.63 -12.74
C ASP A 608 -11.02 -10.58 -12.34
N THR A 609 -10.73 -10.82 -11.06
CA THR A 609 -9.37 -11.03 -10.55
C THR A 609 -9.24 -12.44 -9.99
N ILE A 610 -8.37 -13.26 -10.57
CA ILE A 610 -8.26 -14.69 -10.26
C ILE A 610 -6.83 -15.04 -9.86
N ILE A 611 -6.68 -15.73 -8.73
CA ILE A 611 -5.42 -16.29 -8.25
C ILE A 611 -5.57 -17.82 -8.17
N GLY A 612 -4.66 -18.57 -8.80
CA GLY A 612 -4.58 -20.03 -8.67
C GLY A 612 -4.07 -20.41 -7.27
N GLY A 613 -2.77 -20.24 -7.05
CA GLY A 613 -2.16 -20.38 -5.72
C GLY A 613 -0.67 -19.98 -5.66
N PRO A 614 -0.25 -19.07 -4.77
CA PRO A 614 1.11 -18.51 -4.81
C PRO A 614 2.19 -19.34 -4.09
N GLY A 615 1.85 -20.48 -3.46
CA GLY A 615 2.77 -21.22 -2.59
C GLY A 615 3.52 -22.35 -3.30
N GLU A 616 4.79 -22.62 -2.94
CA GLU A 616 5.56 -23.76 -3.52
C GLU A 616 4.94 -25.16 -3.31
N GLY A 617 3.94 -25.28 -2.43
CA GLY A 617 3.19 -26.50 -2.16
C GLY A 617 1.96 -26.69 -3.05
N ASP A 618 1.68 -25.71 -3.91
CA ASP A 618 0.54 -25.70 -4.81
C ASP A 618 0.71 -26.71 -5.97
N LEU A 619 -0.41 -27.17 -6.54
CA LEU A 619 -0.42 -28.17 -7.60
C LEU A 619 -0.87 -27.54 -8.92
N ARG A 620 -1.63 -28.28 -9.74
CA ARG A 620 -2.01 -27.83 -11.07
C ARG A 620 -3.45 -27.36 -11.03
N ASP A 621 -3.63 -26.12 -11.43
CA ASP A 621 -4.93 -25.48 -11.51
C ASP A 621 -5.51 -25.47 -12.92
N VAL A 622 -6.82 -25.32 -12.97
CA VAL A 622 -7.57 -25.05 -14.21
C VAL A 622 -8.40 -23.80 -14.02
N ILE A 623 -8.03 -22.74 -14.72
CA ILE A 623 -8.64 -21.41 -14.62
C ILE A 623 -9.39 -21.07 -15.90
N PHE A 624 -10.64 -20.65 -15.75
CA PHE A 624 -11.49 -20.09 -16.79
C PHE A 624 -11.81 -18.65 -16.39
N ALA A 625 -11.23 -17.65 -17.04
CA ALA A 625 -11.40 -16.25 -16.64
C ALA A 625 -12.83 -15.80 -16.95
N GLY A 626 -13.23 -15.86 -18.23
CA GLY A 626 -14.64 -15.71 -18.61
C GLY A 626 -14.86 -14.60 -19.63
N GLU A 627 -15.98 -13.89 -19.52
CA GLU A 627 -16.30 -12.76 -20.40
C GLU A 627 -15.98 -11.46 -19.66
N GLY A 628 -14.89 -10.77 -19.96
CA GLY A 628 -14.44 -9.61 -19.23
C GLY A 628 -13.01 -9.25 -19.63
N ASN A 629 -12.46 -8.17 -19.07
CA ASN A 629 -11.02 -7.94 -19.14
C ASN A 629 -10.44 -8.42 -17.82
N ASP A 630 -10.03 -9.68 -17.79
CA ASP A 630 -9.71 -10.38 -16.56
C ASP A 630 -8.22 -10.23 -16.18
N SER A 631 -7.93 -10.37 -14.90
CA SER A 631 -6.57 -10.39 -14.36
C SER A 631 -6.31 -11.74 -13.68
N VAL A 632 -5.48 -12.57 -14.28
CA VAL A 632 -5.17 -13.92 -13.81
C VAL A 632 -3.69 -14.04 -13.41
N ASP A 633 -3.44 -14.51 -12.19
CA ASP A 633 -2.14 -14.97 -11.71
C ASP A 633 -2.27 -16.42 -11.25
N ALA A 634 -1.80 -17.37 -12.05
CA ALA A 634 -1.96 -18.79 -11.72
C ALA A 634 -1.03 -19.25 -10.58
N GLY A 635 0.08 -18.55 -10.33
CA GLY A 635 0.95 -18.81 -9.19
C GLY A 635 1.97 -19.93 -9.44
N ALA A 636 2.02 -20.95 -8.59
CA ALA A 636 2.98 -22.04 -8.70
C ALA A 636 2.27 -23.34 -9.09
N GLY A 637 2.71 -24.01 -10.15
CA GLY A 637 1.94 -25.13 -10.65
C GLY A 637 2.37 -25.57 -12.03
N ASN A 638 1.54 -26.34 -12.72
CA ASN A 638 1.72 -26.55 -14.17
C ASN A 638 0.36 -26.26 -14.79
N ASP A 639 0.00 -25.00 -14.81
CA ASP A 639 -1.38 -24.58 -14.78
C ASP A 639 -2.00 -24.53 -16.17
N GLN A 640 -3.33 -24.48 -16.20
CA GLN A 640 -4.07 -24.39 -17.43
C GLN A 640 -5.05 -23.22 -17.36
N ILE A 641 -4.83 -22.22 -18.19
CA ILE A 641 -5.56 -20.96 -18.16
C ILE A 641 -6.24 -20.70 -19.49
N PHE A 642 -7.50 -20.30 -19.40
CA PHE A 642 -8.35 -19.88 -20.51
C PHE A 642 -8.88 -18.46 -20.20
N GLY A 643 -8.37 -17.42 -20.86
CA GLY A 643 -8.87 -16.04 -20.75
C GLY A 643 -10.32 -15.93 -21.23
N GLN A 644 -10.59 -16.50 -22.39
CA GLN A 644 -11.89 -16.57 -23.05
C GLN A 644 -12.26 -15.29 -23.79
N GLY A 645 -13.01 -14.34 -23.22
CA GLY A 645 -13.53 -13.22 -24.00
C GLY A 645 -13.26 -11.87 -23.35
N GLY A 646 -12.56 -10.98 -24.05
CA GLY A 646 -12.20 -9.63 -23.61
C GLY A 646 -10.68 -9.49 -23.54
N ASN A 647 -10.16 -8.36 -23.04
CA ASN A 647 -8.71 -8.09 -23.11
C ASN A 647 -8.07 -8.49 -21.79
N ASP A 648 -7.56 -9.70 -21.71
CA ASP A 648 -7.12 -10.31 -20.46
C ASP A 648 -5.65 -10.03 -20.16
N THR A 649 -5.31 -10.02 -18.88
CA THR A 649 -3.92 -10.02 -18.39
C THR A 649 -3.66 -11.34 -17.66
N ILE A 650 -2.81 -12.18 -18.23
CA ILE A 650 -2.58 -13.56 -17.77
C ILE A 650 -1.11 -13.76 -17.43
N ALA A 651 -0.83 -14.24 -16.21
CA ALA A 651 0.46 -14.74 -15.77
C ALA A 651 0.37 -16.22 -15.40
N GLY A 652 1.22 -17.06 -16.02
CA GLY A 652 1.33 -18.49 -15.69
C GLY A 652 2.06 -18.71 -14.37
N GLY A 653 3.25 -18.13 -14.24
CA GLY A 653 3.99 -18.10 -12.97
C GLY A 653 5.10 -19.14 -12.93
N PHE A 654 5.18 -19.94 -11.88
CA PHE A 654 6.21 -20.96 -11.73
C PHE A 654 5.70 -22.33 -12.21
N GLY A 655 6.16 -22.75 -13.39
CA GLY A 655 6.13 -24.13 -13.82
C GLY A 655 5.84 -24.24 -15.31
N VAL A 656 5.34 -25.37 -15.77
CA VAL A 656 5.11 -25.61 -17.21
C VAL A 656 3.64 -25.41 -17.51
N ASP A 657 3.30 -24.22 -18.01
CA ASP A 657 1.92 -23.75 -18.09
C ASP A 657 1.34 -23.85 -19.51
N ASP A 658 0.00 -23.95 -19.60
CA ASP A 658 -0.80 -23.91 -20.84
C ASP A 658 -1.73 -22.69 -20.78
N LEU A 659 -1.33 -21.61 -21.44
CA LEU A 659 -1.97 -20.29 -21.40
C LEU A 659 -2.69 -20.00 -22.72
N GLN A 660 -3.98 -19.67 -22.66
CA GLN A 660 -4.81 -19.37 -23.83
C GLN A 660 -5.63 -18.10 -23.60
N GLY A 661 -5.25 -16.99 -24.23
CA GLY A 661 -6.00 -15.71 -24.17
C GLY A 661 -7.39 -15.82 -24.77
N GLN A 662 -7.48 -16.33 -26.01
CA GLN A 662 -8.69 -16.48 -26.82
C GLN A 662 -9.17 -15.15 -27.44
N ASP A 663 -10.41 -14.72 -27.25
CA ASP A 663 -10.97 -13.57 -27.98
C ASP A 663 -10.60 -12.26 -27.26
N GLY A 664 -9.88 -11.34 -27.91
CA GLY A 664 -9.52 -10.03 -27.36
C GLY A 664 -8.06 -9.69 -27.57
N ASN A 665 -7.63 -8.50 -27.10
CA ASN A 665 -6.24 -8.08 -27.17
C ASN A 665 -5.56 -8.35 -25.83
N ASP A 666 -4.93 -9.51 -25.69
CA ASP A 666 -4.47 -10.03 -24.40
C ASP A 666 -3.02 -9.64 -24.10
N VAL A 667 -2.68 -9.66 -22.81
CA VAL A 667 -1.32 -9.54 -22.30
C VAL A 667 -0.98 -10.82 -21.55
N ILE A 668 -0.15 -11.67 -22.15
CA ILE A 668 0.13 -13.02 -21.63
C ILE A 668 1.61 -13.17 -21.32
N THR A 669 1.92 -13.62 -20.10
CA THR A 669 3.29 -13.93 -19.66
C THR A 669 3.39 -15.35 -19.08
N GLY A 670 4.20 -16.21 -19.68
CA GLY A 670 4.51 -17.56 -19.14
C GLY A 670 5.28 -17.48 -17.81
N SER A 671 6.22 -16.54 -17.73
CA SER A 671 7.10 -16.25 -16.59
C SER A 671 8.31 -17.16 -16.51
N ALA A 672 8.20 -18.41 -16.07
CA ALA A 672 9.35 -19.29 -15.90
C ALA A 672 9.08 -20.70 -16.40
N PHE A 673 10.13 -21.36 -16.89
CA PHE A 673 10.18 -22.72 -17.45
C PHE A 673 9.84 -22.82 -18.94
N SER A 674 8.89 -23.65 -19.37
CA SER A 674 8.77 -23.98 -20.80
C SER A 674 7.31 -24.06 -21.15
N ASP A 675 6.76 -22.90 -21.42
CA ASP A 675 5.33 -22.70 -21.45
C ASP A 675 4.76 -22.89 -22.83
N LEU A 676 3.46 -23.17 -22.86
CA LEU A 676 2.67 -23.21 -24.06
C LEU A 676 1.73 -22.01 -24.04
N VAL A 677 1.94 -21.05 -24.93
CA VAL A 677 1.21 -19.78 -24.92
C VAL A 677 0.51 -19.54 -26.26
N PHE A 678 -0.79 -19.30 -26.19
CA PHE A 678 -1.64 -18.92 -27.32
C PHE A 678 -2.32 -17.58 -27.03
N GLY A 679 -2.07 -16.56 -27.85
CA GLY A 679 -2.77 -15.27 -27.82
C GLY A 679 -4.24 -15.46 -28.17
N GLY A 680 -4.54 -15.65 -29.45
CA GLY A 680 -5.87 -16.02 -29.90
C GLY A 680 -6.37 -15.09 -31.01
N ALA A 681 -7.38 -14.29 -30.74
CA ALA A 681 -7.99 -13.40 -31.72
C ALA A 681 -7.97 -11.96 -31.22
N GLY A 682 -7.05 -11.16 -31.73
CA GLY A 682 -6.88 -9.75 -31.39
C GLY A 682 -5.41 -9.38 -31.54
N ASP A 683 -5.06 -8.16 -31.18
CA ASP A 683 -3.66 -7.70 -31.22
C ASP A 683 -3.00 -7.99 -29.87
N ASP A 684 -2.36 -9.15 -29.75
CA ASP A 684 -1.88 -9.70 -28.48
C ASP A 684 -0.44 -9.26 -28.13
N PHE A 685 -0.15 -9.18 -26.83
CA PHE A 685 1.21 -9.10 -26.31
C PHE A 685 1.55 -10.42 -25.62
N VAL A 686 2.54 -11.13 -26.16
CA VAL A 686 2.94 -12.44 -25.64
C VAL A 686 4.41 -12.44 -25.24
N ASN A 687 4.65 -12.84 -24.00
CA ASN A 687 5.97 -13.03 -23.42
C ASN A 687 6.10 -14.47 -22.87
N GLY A 688 6.92 -15.31 -23.48
CA GLY A 688 7.16 -16.66 -22.95
C GLY A 688 7.78 -16.63 -21.55
N GLY A 689 8.63 -15.65 -21.27
CA GLY A 689 9.40 -15.58 -20.03
C GLY A 689 10.69 -16.39 -20.11
N PHE A 690 11.18 -16.87 -18.97
CA PHE A 690 12.42 -17.61 -18.89
C PHE A 690 12.24 -19.07 -19.30
N GLY A 691 12.86 -19.45 -20.42
CA GLY A 691 13.15 -20.81 -20.81
C GLY A 691 12.84 -21.07 -22.27
N HIS A 692 12.14 -22.16 -22.58
CA HIS A 692 12.00 -22.58 -23.98
C HIS A 692 10.53 -22.75 -24.32
N ASP A 693 9.93 -21.63 -24.68
CA ASP A 693 8.49 -21.52 -24.76
C ASP A 693 8.00 -21.79 -26.18
N ARG A 694 6.77 -22.29 -26.27
CA ARG A 694 6.07 -22.50 -27.52
C ARG A 694 4.94 -21.50 -27.60
N ILE A 695 5.05 -20.58 -28.55
CA ILE A 695 4.21 -19.40 -28.63
C ILE A 695 3.45 -19.37 -29.96
N ASN A 696 2.19 -18.96 -29.90
CA ASN A 696 1.34 -18.70 -31.05
C ASN A 696 0.55 -17.41 -30.77
N GLY A 697 0.66 -16.41 -31.64
CA GLY A 697 -0.05 -15.14 -31.47
C GLY A 697 -1.53 -15.25 -31.84
N GLY A 698 -1.85 -16.03 -32.86
CA GLY A 698 -3.18 -16.24 -33.38
C GLY A 698 -3.48 -15.30 -34.54
N THR A 699 -4.64 -14.64 -34.52
CA THR A 699 -5.03 -13.69 -35.57
C THR A 699 -5.00 -12.26 -35.03
N GLY A 700 -4.26 -11.38 -35.69
CA GLY A 700 -4.17 -9.97 -35.34
C GLY A 700 -2.75 -9.48 -35.52
N ALA A 701 -2.44 -8.28 -35.06
CA ALA A 701 -1.09 -7.73 -35.11
C ALA A 701 -0.37 -7.94 -33.77
N ASP A 702 0.30 -9.09 -33.65
CA ASP A 702 0.80 -9.56 -32.36
C ASP A 702 2.22 -9.08 -32.03
N LYS A 703 2.55 -9.05 -30.75
CA LYS A 703 3.88 -8.72 -30.23
C LYS A 703 4.46 -9.87 -29.44
N PHE A 704 5.56 -10.41 -29.94
CA PHE A 704 6.33 -11.46 -29.26
C PHE A 704 7.53 -10.82 -28.54
N PHE A 705 7.44 -10.72 -27.22
CA PHE A 705 8.46 -10.05 -26.41
C PHE A 705 9.61 -10.98 -26.02
N HIS A 706 10.81 -10.42 -25.97
CA HIS A 706 11.96 -11.09 -25.37
C HIS A 706 12.90 -10.04 -24.73
N VAL A 707 13.30 -10.26 -23.47
CA VAL A 707 14.06 -9.26 -22.69
C VAL A 707 15.48 -9.02 -23.21
N GLY A 708 16.12 -10.06 -23.75
CA GLY A 708 17.47 -9.98 -24.35
C GLY A 708 18.62 -10.32 -23.41
N ALA A 709 18.30 -10.73 -22.18
CA ALA A 709 19.24 -11.20 -21.18
C ALA A 709 19.73 -12.63 -21.49
N SER A 710 20.99 -12.90 -21.13
CA SER A 710 21.56 -14.25 -21.20
C SER A 710 20.82 -15.18 -20.25
N GLY A 711 20.39 -16.35 -20.75
CA GLY A 711 19.70 -17.35 -19.93
C GLY A 711 18.17 -17.22 -19.90
N HIS A 712 17.60 -16.19 -20.53
CA HIS A 712 16.15 -16.09 -20.77
C HIS A 712 15.63 -17.20 -21.70
N GLY A 713 16.50 -17.80 -22.52
CA GLY A 713 16.16 -18.96 -23.34
C GLY A 713 15.74 -18.60 -24.78
N SER A 714 14.92 -19.42 -25.41
CA SER A 714 14.65 -19.31 -26.86
C SER A 714 13.23 -19.77 -27.17
N ASP A 715 12.47 -18.90 -27.82
CA ASP A 715 11.03 -19.11 -27.99
C ASP A 715 10.69 -19.56 -29.40
N TRP A 716 9.72 -20.48 -29.51
CA TRP A 716 9.28 -21.07 -30.76
C TRP A 716 7.94 -20.47 -31.17
N VAL A 717 7.98 -19.50 -32.08
CA VAL A 717 6.80 -18.77 -32.56
C VAL A 717 6.22 -19.49 -33.78
N GLN A 718 4.95 -19.91 -33.70
CA GLN A 718 4.35 -20.86 -34.63
C GLN A 718 3.49 -20.26 -35.74
N ASP A 719 3.33 -18.94 -35.78
CA ASP A 719 2.42 -18.28 -36.71
C ASP A 719 2.79 -16.84 -37.02
N TYR A 720 4.07 -16.47 -36.80
CA TYR A 720 4.53 -15.12 -37.09
C TYR A 720 4.20 -14.68 -38.53
N SER A 721 3.50 -13.57 -38.66
CA SER A 721 2.98 -13.05 -39.91
C SER A 721 3.13 -11.54 -40.01
N SER A 722 4.19 -11.11 -40.69
CA SER A 722 4.38 -9.69 -41.03
C SER A 722 3.26 -9.08 -41.89
N ALA A 723 2.40 -9.91 -42.50
CA ALA A 723 1.24 -9.47 -43.27
C ALA A 723 0.04 -9.10 -42.38
N GLU A 724 -0.09 -9.74 -41.23
CA GLU A 724 -1.12 -9.44 -40.22
C GLU A 724 -0.68 -8.28 -39.31
N GLY A 725 0.63 -8.09 -39.14
CA GLY A 725 1.19 -6.93 -38.48
C GLY A 725 2.23 -7.26 -37.41
N ASP A 726 2.55 -8.55 -37.28
CA ASP A 726 3.34 -9.06 -36.16
C ASP A 726 4.73 -8.45 -36.04
N VAL A 727 5.13 -8.33 -34.79
CA VAL A 727 6.38 -7.70 -34.37
C VAL A 727 7.07 -8.57 -33.33
N LEU A 728 8.36 -8.80 -33.55
CA LEU A 728 9.27 -9.27 -32.50
C LEU A 728 9.71 -8.05 -31.68
N LEU A 729 9.44 -8.01 -30.38
CA LEU A 729 9.75 -6.88 -29.51
C LEU A 729 10.93 -7.19 -28.61
N PHE A 730 11.99 -6.37 -28.70
CA PHE A 730 13.21 -6.59 -27.93
C PHE A 730 13.36 -5.61 -26.77
N GLY A 731 13.61 -6.14 -25.55
CA GLY A 731 13.65 -5.36 -24.32
C GLY A 731 14.83 -4.41 -24.15
N ILE A 732 15.99 -4.67 -24.78
CA ILE A 732 17.17 -3.80 -24.66
C ILE A 732 17.04 -2.60 -25.60
N GLY A 733 16.48 -1.48 -25.11
CA GLY A 733 16.23 -0.27 -25.91
C GLY A 733 17.48 0.42 -26.50
N SER A 734 18.68 0.12 -25.99
CA SER A 734 19.95 0.61 -26.55
C SER A 734 20.51 -0.25 -27.69
N ALA A 735 19.88 -1.39 -27.97
CA ALA A 735 20.27 -2.26 -29.07
C ALA A 735 20.06 -1.59 -30.42
N THR A 736 20.78 -2.09 -31.42
CA THR A 736 20.73 -1.60 -32.79
C THR A 736 20.41 -2.77 -33.71
N ARG A 737 19.71 -2.49 -34.81
CA ARG A 737 19.39 -3.48 -35.85
C ARG A 737 20.59 -4.34 -36.27
N ASP A 738 21.77 -3.73 -36.42
CA ASP A 738 22.99 -4.41 -36.90
C ASP A 738 23.50 -5.50 -35.92
N GLN A 739 23.02 -5.49 -34.67
CA GLN A 739 23.32 -6.52 -33.68
C GLN A 739 22.47 -7.79 -33.86
N PHE A 740 21.52 -7.79 -34.80
CA PHE A 740 20.70 -8.96 -35.10
C PHE A 740 21.19 -9.70 -36.33
N GLN A 741 20.93 -11.00 -36.36
CA GLN A 741 21.21 -11.88 -37.48
C GLN A 741 20.05 -12.84 -37.66
N VAL A 742 19.50 -12.93 -38.87
CA VAL A 742 18.56 -13.99 -39.23
C VAL A 742 19.32 -15.10 -39.91
N ASN A 743 19.23 -16.30 -39.35
CA ASN A 743 19.68 -17.52 -40.01
C ASN A 743 18.47 -18.31 -40.48
N PHE A 744 18.59 -18.91 -41.65
CA PHE A 744 17.57 -19.79 -42.16
C PHE A 744 18.07 -21.24 -42.17
N ALA A 745 17.26 -22.16 -41.67
CA ALA A 745 17.57 -23.59 -41.70
C ALA A 745 16.32 -24.41 -42.05
N HIS A 746 16.55 -25.68 -42.42
CA HIS A 746 15.51 -26.69 -42.53
C HIS A 746 15.80 -27.75 -41.46
N THR A 747 14.80 -28.17 -40.68
CA THR A 747 14.93 -29.26 -39.73
C THR A 747 15.02 -30.60 -40.47
N GLU A 748 16.20 -31.24 -40.45
CA GLU A 748 16.44 -32.59 -41.00
C GLU A 748 16.69 -33.60 -39.88
N ASN A 749 16.07 -34.78 -39.96
CA ASN A 749 16.37 -35.89 -39.06
C ASN A 749 17.75 -36.52 -39.39
N ALA A 750 18.21 -37.45 -38.54
CA ALA A 750 19.52 -38.08 -38.70
C ALA A 750 19.68 -38.91 -39.99
N GLU A 751 18.56 -39.33 -40.59
CA GLU A 751 18.49 -39.99 -41.90
C GLU A 751 18.47 -39.01 -43.09
N GLY A 752 18.43 -37.69 -42.83
CA GLY A 752 18.32 -36.64 -43.84
C GLY A 752 16.89 -36.44 -44.37
N GLU A 753 15.88 -37.01 -43.70
CA GLU A 753 14.47 -36.75 -43.97
C GLU A 753 14.08 -35.46 -43.26
N ARG A 754 13.49 -34.53 -44.01
CA ARG A 754 13.08 -33.23 -43.48
C ARG A 754 11.70 -33.31 -42.85
N ALA A 755 11.53 -32.68 -41.69
CA ALA A 755 10.21 -32.40 -41.15
C ALA A 755 9.70 -31.11 -41.83
N GLY A 756 8.44 -31.12 -42.29
CA GLY A 756 7.87 -30.00 -43.06
C GLY A 756 8.09 -30.13 -44.58
N ASP A 757 7.44 -29.24 -45.34
CA ASP A 757 7.61 -29.14 -46.79
C ASP A 757 9.01 -28.59 -47.12
N ASP A 758 9.71 -29.19 -48.09
CA ASP A 758 11.00 -28.71 -48.61
C ASP A 758 10.97 -27.25 -49.10
N ALA A 759 9.78 -26.72 -49.36
CA ALA A 759 9.53 -25.34 -49.72
C ALA A 759 9.53 -24.36 -48.53
N VAL A 760 9.49 -24.84 -47.30
CA VAL A 760 9.29 -24.06 -46.08
C VAL A 760 10.60 -23.96 -45.31
N GLN A 761 10.98 -22.73 -44.99
CA GLN A 761 12.28 -22.39 -44.41
C GLN A 761 12.07 -21.69 -43.08
N GLU A 762 12.54 -22.29 -41.98
CA GLU A 762 12.44 -21.71 -40.63
C GLU A 762 13.44 -20.56 -40.47
N ALA A 763 13.07 -19.52 -39.72
CA ALA A 763 13.91 -18.37 -39.45
C ALA A 763 14.33 -18.32 -37.97
N PHE A 764 15.62 -18.17 -37.72
CA PHE A 764 16.21 -18.07 -36.39
C PHE A 764 16.77 -16.66 -36.21
N VAL A 765 16.16 -15.88 -35.34
CA VAL A 765 16.57 -14.51 -35.03
C VAL A 765 17.56 -14.54 -33.87
N ILE A 766 18.79 -14.12 -34.13
CA ILE A 766 19.93 -14.23 -33.21
C ILE A 766 20.38 -12.83 -32.80
N TYR A 767 20.53 -12.62 -31.49
CA TYR A 767 21.18 -11.42 -30.96
C TYR A 767 22.70 -11.65 -30.87
N ARG A 768 23.46 -11.06 -31.78
CA ARG A 768 24.92 -11.29 -31.93
C ARG A 768 25.74 -11.01 -30.67
N PRO A 769 25.44 -10.00 -29.83
CA PRO A 769 26.22 -9.73 -28.62
C PRO A 769 26.26 -10.90 -27.64
N THR A 770 25.17 -11.66 -27.52
CA THR A 770 25.10 -12.87 -26.69
C THR A 770 25.32 -14.15 -27.50
N GLY A 771 25.04 -14.12 -28.80
CA GLY A 771 25.04 -15.30 -29.68
C GLY A 771 23.81 -16.21 -29.49
N GLN A 772 22.84 -15.78 -28.68
CA GLN A 772 21.62 -16.51 -28.37
C GLN A 772 20.62 -16.40 -29.51
N ILE A 773 19.93 -17.51 -29.79
CA ILE A 773 18.71 -17.49 -30.60
C ILE A 773 17.62 -16.94 -29.69
N MET A 774 16.99 -15.84 -30.08
CA MET A 774 15.90 -15.23 -29.32
C MET A 774 14.58 -15.89 -29.72
N TRP A 775 14.33 -15.93 -31.03
CA TRP A 775 13.12 -16.50 -31.61
C TRP A 775 13.47 -17.49 -32.72
N ALA A 776 12.77 -18.63 -32.71
CA ALA A 776 12.66 -19.55 -33.82
C ALA A 776 11.25 -19.41 -34.42
N LEU A 777 11.16 -18.85 -35.62
CA LEU A 777 9.91 -18.70 -36.36
C LEU A 777 9.69 -20.01 -37.14
N VAL A 778 8.75 -20.81 -36.67
CA VAL A 778 8.46 -22.18 -37.11
C VAL A 778 7.02 -22.30 -37.62
N ASP A 779 6.59 -21.28 -38.35
CA ASP A 779 5.20 -21.04 -38.76
C ASP A 779 4.74 -21.84 -39.98
N GLY A 780 5.65 -22.58 -40.60
CA GLY A 780 5.30 -23.41 -41.74
C GLY A 780 5.23 -22.64 -43.07
N GLU A 781 5.53 -21.33 -43.09
CA GLU A 781 5.55 -20.49 -44.28
C GLU A 781 6.89 -19.73 -44.42
N GLY A 782 7.16 -19.19 -45.61
CA GLY A 782 8.38 -18.41 -45.85
C GLY A 782 8.20 -16.93 -45.48
N GLN A 783 9.10 -16.37 -44.67
CA GLN A 783 9.03 -14.97 -44.24
C GLN A 783 9.54 -14.00 -45.31
N SER A 784 8.67 -13.07 -45.75
CA SER A 784 9.04 -12.01 -46.70
C SER A 784 9.56 -10.73 -46.03
N SER A 785 9.24 -10.55 -44.74
CA SER A 785 9.71 -9.50 -43.83
C SER A 785 9.75 -10.10 -42.42
N ILE A 786 10.69 -9.65 -41.59
CA ILE A 786 10.69 -9.95 -40.15
C ILE A 786 10.83 -8.62 -39.41
N ASN A 787 9.73 -8.14 -38.85
CA ASN A 787 9.65 -6.88 -38.15
C ASN A 787 10.19 -7.04 -36.73
N LEU A 788 11.28 -6.36 -36.42
CA LEU A 788 11.86 -6.26 -35.09
C LEU A 788 11.67 -4.84 -34.57
N GLN A 789 11.00 -4.69 -33.42
CA GLN A 789 10.89 -3.43 -32.71
C GLN A 789 11.95 -3.32 -31.62
N ILE A 790 12.64 -2.17 -31.59
CA ILE A 790 13.59 -1.78 -30.53
C ILE A 790 13.23 -0.36 -30.11
N GLY A 791 12.77 -0.21 -28.86
CA GLY A 791 12.21 1.06 -28.39
C GLY A 791 10.99 1.46 -29.22
N VAL A 792 11.05 2.61 -29.90
CA VAL A 792 9.95 3.14 -30.72
C VAL A 792 10.08 2.81 -32.21
N ASP A 793 11.23 2.28 -32.64
CA ASP A 793 11.52 2.05 -34.05
C ASP A 793 11.29 0.58 -34.43
N VAL A 794 10.71 0.35 -35.61
CA VAL A 794 10.49 -0.98 -36.20
C VAL A 794 11.39 -1.16 -37.42
N TYR A 795 12.13 -2.27 -37.45
CA TYR A 795 13.10 -2.61 -38.49
C TYR A 795 12.71 -3.92 -39.16
N ASP A 796 12.75 -3.97 -40.49
CA ASP A 796 12.73 -5.25 -41.21
C ASP A 796 14.13 -5.86 -41.20
N LEU A 797 14.28 -7.05 -40.60
CA LEU A 797 15.55 -7.77 -40.52
C LEU A 797 15.97 -8.40 -41.86
N LEU A 798 15.08 -8.48 -42.85
CA LEU A 798 15.38 -9.04 -44.18
C LEU A 798 15.67 -7.97 -45.24
N ALA A 799 15.48 -6.69 -44.93
CA ALA A 799 15.65 -5.54 -45.84
C ALA A 799 17.09 -5.14 -46.20
#